data_AF-A0A125RDZ2-F1
#
_entry.id   AF-A0A125RDZ2-F1
#
_cell.length_a   1.000
_cell.length_b   1.000
_cell.length_c   1.000
_cell.angle_alpha   90.00
_cell.angle_beta   90.00
_cell.angle_gamma   90.00
#
_symmetry.space_group_name_H-M   'P 1'
#
loop_
_entity.id
_entity.type
_entity.pdbx_description
1 polymer ?
#
loop_
_entity_poly.entity_id
_entity_poly.type
_entity_poly.pdbx_seq_one_letter_code
_entity_poly.pdbx_strand_id
1 'polypeptide(L)'
;MTYSKELESYHQQLVDAVAGYNETLIDDLECLLAWMDPNDDHNNHRMEPPSLRIKNSIKLLEFQEGKKTVLVQTLRQWILSQVRFHFFHFMENLEEYNDMVNLEKYYEFPLKYVNIFSQSELNSEIVRLRKYLLNRNPKFRSSMEERIRTLILYEDDFETAFILYNWMVKGLGHHMVKFVIDLLTGKVELFCQDKMEGNVDQGNVISRVFNSFVEKWWSQFIQLLQFPNENDQELSNLAYGCFEKKFIKIKSKELFNEIIPKFPISKPALLEMKDVIKCDSYELDRLVAQICRGFDTQLLIPSVTTIEILLYYVKAIKCLMVIDSTGRSLNRFTFKLKPKIKERSDLIITVLCAILELDSDEIIEVISKNTLTENPVLLGQLSRELKDSIALNFHSVSSIKTKTAVYSVAHERQDPVVKQFLEWTPEPGLFKEDVNKAGNINDDDTAELLELPKDVLEVVFQVFDSPEVLVNEFIKLITNHMLQMDGYVLSAKWSQLLKTLMNKYFRNNKQVLKSICEESNLVNVFVMWSDLEKSTSFQNWSSKLQLVPSNVYPKIISYLYWKISRKSQFGDYKLPPSLSTTFLQMEKAFEMKSPGRKLRFQKDQGTVDLLLTFEDGRQWANKVSIPKYTVLELFQRTRSGLSIANIVQAISMSQRHVEEILQYWCQEHVLFQRDKGSYAILENESREMIPSLH
;
A
#
# COMPACT_ATOMS: atom_id res chain seq x y z
N MET A 1 31.54 -29.03 -51.11
CA MET A 1 32.15 -29.90 -52.15
C MET A 1 31.29 -30.10 -53.39
N THR A 2 29.96 -29.93 -53.33
CA THR A 2 29.04 -30.14 -54.48
C THR A 2 29.08 -29.01 -55.52
N TYR A 3 29.05 -27.74 -55.09
CA TYR A 3 28.99 -26.61 -56.03
C TYR A 3 30.25 -26.42 -56.90
N SER A 4 31.46 -26.67 -56.39
CA SER A 4 32.70 -26.54 -57.20
C SER A 4 32.71 -27.50 -58.39
N LYS A 5 32.27 -28.75 -58.19
CA LYS A 5 32.20 -29.76 -59.27
C LYS A 5 31.07 -29.48 -60.25
N GLU A 6 29.94 -28.95 -59.77
CA GLU A 6 28.82 -28.52 -60.61
C GLU A 6 29.22 -27.29 -61.45
N LEU A 7 29.93 -26.33 -60.87
CA LEU A 7 30.44 -25.14 -61.56
C LEU A 7 31.43 -25.50 -62.66
N GLU A 8 32.38 -26.40 -62.40
CA GLU A 8 33.30 -26.93 -63.41
C GLU A 8 32.54 -27.65 -64.54
N SER A 9 31.52 -28.45 -64.19
CA SER A 9 30.69 -29.14 -65.19
C SER A 9 29.87 -28.16 -66.04
N TYR A 10 29.27 -27.14 -65.46
CA TYR A 10 28.51 -26.13 -66.20
C TYR A 10 29.42 -25.22 -67.03
N HIS A 11 30.61 -24.91 -66.51
CA HIS A 11 31.63 -24.16 -67.24
C HIS A 11 32.09 -24.94 -68.48
N GLN A 12 32.39 -26.24 -68.34
CA GLN A 12 32.75 -27.09 -69.48
C GLN A 12 31.60 -27.20 -70.50
N GLN A 13 30.35 -27.34 -70.04
CA GLN A 13 29.18 -27.36 -70.92
C GLN A 13 28.95 -26.04 -71.67
N LEU A 14 29.32 -24.90 -71.08
CA LEU A 14 29.27 -23.59 -71.73
C LEU A 14 30.35 -23.44 -72.79
N VAL A 15 31.59 -23.86 -72.47
CA VAL A 15 32.72 -23.86 -73.40
C VAL A 15 32.43 -24.80 -74.58
N ASP A 16 31.95 -26.02 -74.32
CA ASP A 16 31.59 -26.99 -75.37
C ASP A 16 30.43 -26.48 -76.26
N ALA A 17 29.44 -25.80 -75.67
CA ALA A 17 28.32 -25.23 -76.40
C ALA A 17 28.72 -24.04 -77.28
N VAL A 18 29.71 -23.23 -76.87
CA VAL A 18 30.26 -22.12 -77.65
C VAL A 18 31.28 -22.60 -78.68
N ALA A 19 32.11 -23.58 -78.36
CA ALA A 19 33.04 -24.22 -79.30
C ALA A 19 32.29 -24.85 -80.49
N GLY A 20 31.11 -25.43 -80.25
CA GLY A 20 30.21 -25.91 -81.30
C GLY A 20 29.56 -24.82 -82.18
N TYR A 21 29.71 -23.54 -81.82
CA TYR A 21 29.19 -22.38 -82.57
C TYR A 21 30.29 -21.59 -83.26
N ASN A 22 31.34 -21.19 -82.52
CA ASN A 22 32.54 -20.50 -83.03
C ASN A 22 33.65 -20.49 -81.96
N GLU A 23 34.81 -21.09 -82.23
CA GLU A 23 35.96 -21.14 -81.31
C GLU A 23 36.49 -19.75 -80.94
N THR A 24 36.34 -18.74 -81.81
CA THR A 24 36.82 -17.37 -81.55
C THR A 24 36.02 -16.62 -80.48
N LEU A 25 34.84 -17.12 -80.09
CA LEU A 25 33.97 -16.52 -79.07
C LEU A 25 34.22 -17.09 -77.66
N ILE A 26 35.12 -18.07 -77.51
CA ILE A 26 35.45 -18.67 -76.20
C ILE A 26 36.12 -17.61 -75.32
N ASP A 27 37.11 -16.87 -75.83
CA ASP A 27 37.78 -15.79 -75.10
C ASP A 27 36.80 -14.67 -74.65
N ASP A 28 35.80 -14.37 -75.48
CA ASP A 28 34.75 -13.40 -75.18
C ASP A 28 33.75 -13.92 -74.12
N LEU A 29 33.42 -15.21 -74.17
CA LEU A 29 32.61 -15.87 -73.14
C LEU A 29 33.37 -15.92 -71.81
N GLU A 30 34.65 -16.26 -71.79
CA GLU A 30 35.47 -16.29 -70.58
C GLU A 30 35.59 -14.89 -69.95
N CYS A 31 35.75 -13.84 -70.75
CA CYS A 31 35.74 -12.47 -70.25
C CYS A 31 34.38 -12.08 -69.63
N LEU A 32 33.27 -12.54 -70.23
CA LEU A 32 31.92 -12.32 -69.68
C LEU A 32 31.73 -13.09 -68.36
N LEU A 33 32.11 -14.37 -68.32
CA LEU A 33 31.99 -15.23 -67.15
C LEU A 33 32.84 -14.69 -66.00
N ALA A 34 34.08 -14.27 -66.25
CA ALA A 34 34.95 -13.65 -65.24
C ALA A 34 34.36 -12.34 -64.68
N TRP A 35 33.77 -11.50 -65.53
CA TRP A 35 33.11 -10.27 -65.08
C TRP A 35 31.83 -10.54 -64.26
N MET A 36 31.10 -11.59 -64.58
CA MET A 36 29.87 -11.99 -63.89
C MET A 36 30.10 -12.85 -62.64
N ASP A 37 31.31 -13.39 -62.43
CA ASP A 37 31.61 -14.23 -61.29
C ASP A 37 31.75 -13.38 -60.01
N PRO A 38 30.83 -13.50 -59.05
CA PRO A 38 30.93 -12.75 -57.79
C PRO A 38 32.15 -13.17 -56.95
N ASN A 39 32.74 -14.35 -57.19
CA ASN A 39 33.84 -14.92 -56.39
C ASN A 39 35.25 -14.55 -56.89
N ASP A 40 35.39 -13.90 -58.07
CA ASP A 40 36.69 -13.44 -58.58
C ASP A 40 36.98 -12.01 -58.12
N ASP A 41 37.74 -11.85 -57.03
CA ASP A 41 38.09 -10.55 -56.44
C ASP A 41 38.78 -9.57 -57.43
N HIS A 42 39.37 -10.07 -58.51
CA HIS A 42 40.19 -9.26 -59.42
C HIS A 42 39.47 -8.84 -60.70
N ASN A 43 38.68 -9.73 -61.31
CA ASN A 43 38.07 -9.48 -62.61
C ASN A 43 36.55 -9.31 -62.58
N ASN A 44 35.91 -9.43 -61.40
CA ASN A 44 34.48 -9.24 -61.25
C ASN A 44 34.02 -7.81 -61.57
N HIS A 45 32.69 -7.63 -61.63
CA HIS A 45 32.08 -6.36 -62.00
C HIS A 45 32.30 -5.20 -61.03
N ARG A 46 32.64 -5.43 -59.75
CA ARG A 46 32.86 -4.38 -58.72
C ARG A 46 31.78 -3.27 -58.64
N MET A 47 30.56 -3.53 -59.11
CA MET A 47 29.49 -2.54 -59.30
C MET A 47 29.82 -1.42 -60.31
N GLU A 48 30.75 -1.66 -61.22
CA GLU A 48 31.11 -0.78 -62.33
C GLU A 48 30.47 -1.24 -63.65
N PRO A 49 30.05 -0.30 -64.52
CA PRO A 49 29.43 -0.65 -65.79
C PRO A 49 30.40 -1.47 -66.68
N PRO A 50 29.87 -2.36 -67.54
CA PRO A 50 30.72 -3.23 -68.36
C PRO A 50 31.64 -2.42 -69.28
N SER A 51 32.89 -2.84 -69.39
CA SER A 51 33.87 -2.25 -70.31
C SER A 51 33.45 -2.42 -71.77
N LEU A 52 34.05 -1.65 -72.69
CA LEU A 52 33.75 -1.76 -74.13
C LEU A 52 33.94 -3.19 -74.68
N ARG A 53 34.92 -3.93 -74.16
CA ARG A 53 35.16 -5.34 -74.52
C ARG A 53 33.98 -6.21 -74.09
N ILE A 54 33.59 -6.14 -72.82
CA ILE A 54 32.46 -6.92 -72.27
C ILE A 54 31.14 -6.53 -72.94
N LYS A 55 30.91 -5.25 -73.22
CA LYS A 55 29.73 -4.79 -73.95
C LYS A 55 29.67 -5.33 -75.37
N ASN A 56 30.82 -5.46 -76.04
CA ASN A 56 30.90 -6.11 -77.35
C ASN A 56 30.68 -7.63 -77.21
N SER A 57 31.24 -8.28 -76.19
CA SER A 57 30.99 -9.70 -75.90
C SER A 57 29.49 -9.96 -75.64
N ILE A 58 28.80 -9.13 -74.85
CA ILE A 58 27.34 -9.22 -74.61
C ILE A 58 26.55 -9.11 -75.92
N LYS A 59 26.92 -8.17 -76.81
CA LYS A 59 26.28 -7.98 -78.12
C LYS A 59 26.56 -9.11 -79.11
N LEU A 60 27.79 -9.62 -79.13
CA LEU A 60 28.18 -10.76 -79.97
C LEU A 60 27.48 -12.04 -79.49
N LEU A 61 27.21 -12.12 -78.19
CA LEU A 61 26.40 -13.14 -77.53
C LEU A 61 24.89 -12.77 -77.51
N GLU A 62 24.41 -11.74 -78.24
CA GLU A 62 22.98 -11.63 -78.55
C GLU A 62 22.62 -12.70 -79.60
N PHE A 63 22.51 -13.94 -79.11
CA PHE A 63 22.34 -15.17 -79.88
C PHE A 63 21.19 -15.08 -80.91
N GLN A 64 21.40 -15.54 -82.15
CA GLN A 64 20.35 -15.67 -83.17
C GLN A 64 19.32 -16.78 -82.82
N GLU A 65 18.07 -16.59 -83.25
CA GLU A 65 16.82 -17.14 -82.66
C GLU A 65 16.62 -18.67 -82.57
N GLY A 66 17.48 -19.53 -83.13
CA GLY A 66 17.19 -20.96 -83.29
C GLY A 66 17.73 -21.93 -82.22
N LYS A 67 18.88 -21.63 -81.57
CA LYS A 67 19.54 -22.52 -80.58
C LYS A 67 19.63 -21.89 -79.16
N LYS A 68 18.84 -20.82 -78.94
CA LYS A 68 18.81 -19.96 -77.75
C LYS A 68 18.56 -20.67 -76.42
N THR A 69 17.91 -21.83 -76.38
CA THR A 69 17.39 -22.38 -75.12
C THR A 69 18.44 -23.05 -74.26
N VAL A 70 19.29 -23.92 -74.82
CA VAL A 70 20.21 -24.75 -74.03
C VAL A 70 21.34 -23.90 -73.44
N LEU A 71 22.03 -23.08 -74.24
CA LEU A 71 23.14 -22.26 -73.76
C LEU A 71 22.67 -21.22 -72.72
N VAL A 72 21.53 -20.57 -72.96
CA VAL A 72 20.94 -19.63 -71.99
C VAL A 72 20.51 -20.37 -70.72
N GLN A 73 19.96 -21.58 -70.81
CA GLN A 73 19.64 -22.41 -69.65
C GLN A 73 20.89 -22.82 -68.86
N THR A 74 21.96 -23.25 -69.52
CA THR A 74 23.23 -23.60 -68.86
C THR A 74 23.88 -22.38 -68.21
N LEU A 75 23.84 -21.22 -68.88
CA LEU A 75 24.37 -19.96 -68.34
C LEU A 75 23.56 -19.51 -67.11
N ARG A 76 22.23 -19.67 -67.14
CA ARG A 76 21.37 -19.45 -65.96
C ARG A 76 21.78 -20.34 -64.79
N GLN A 77 21.96 -21.64 -65.01
CA GLN A 77 22.35 -22.57 -63.94
C GLN A 77 23.76 -22.28 -63.40
N TRP A 78 24.68 -21.85 -64.26
CA TRP A 78 26.02 -21.43 -63.86
C TRP A 78 25.97 -20.18 -62.97
N ILE A 79 25.27 -19.12 -63.38
CA ILE A 79 25.13 -17.89 -62.59
C ILE A 79 24.47 -18.17 -61.23
N LEU A 80 23.38 -18.96 -61.21
CA LEU A 80 22.71 -19.31 -59.96
C LEU A 80 23.62 -20.12 -59.03
N SER A 81 24.42 -21.04 -59.58
CA SER A 81 25.40 -21.81 -58.82
C SER A 81 26.51 -20.92 -58.25
N GLN A 82 26.98 -19.92 -59.02
CA GLN A 82 28.00 -18.97 -58.58
C GLN A 82 27.49 -18.05 -57.47
N VAL A 83 26.29 -17.51 -57.62
CA VAL A 83 25.62 -16.68 -56.61
C VAL A 83 25.38 -17.48 -55.32
N ARG A 84 24.96 -18.75 -55.43
CA ARG A 84 24.80 -19.63 -54.26
C ARG A 84 26.14 -19.90 -53.58
N PHE A 85 27.17 -20.21 -54.35
CA PHE A 85 28.51 -20.48 -53.81
C PHE A 85 29.06 -19.27 -53.03
N HIS A 86 28.98 -18.08 -53.64
CA HIS A 86 29.35 -16.82 -52.99
C HIS A 86 28.51 -16.60 -51.73
N PHE A 87 27.18 -16.67 -51.83
CA PHE A 87 26.28 -16.47 -50.71
C PHE A 87 26.61 -17.37 -49.51
N PHE A 88 26.86 -18.66 -49.72
CA PHE A 88 27.16 -19.58 -48.62
C PHE A 88 28.51 -19.32 -47.96
N HIS A 89 29.49 -18.74 -48.67
CA HIS A 89 30.76 -18.34 -48.10
C HIS A 89 30.63 -17.07 -47.24
N PHE A 90 29.84 -16.09 -47.70
CA PHE A 90 29.64 -14.81 -47.01
C PHE A 90 28.54 -14.82 -45.94
N MET A 91 27.70 -15.86 -45.88
CA MET A 91 26.52 -15.94 -45.01
C MET A 91 26.83 -15.77 -43.52
N GLU A 92 27.98 -16.27 -43.05
CA GLU A 92 28.38 -16.19 -41.63
C GLU A 92 28.68 -14.76 -41.19
N ASN A 93 29.04 -13.88 -42.13
CA ASN A 93 29.42 -12.49 -41.90
C ASN A 93 28.25 -11.50 -42.05
N LEU A 94 27.05 -11.98 -42.45
CA LEU A 94 25.87 -11.14 -42.58
C LEU A 94 25.22 -10.96 -41.20
N GLU A 95 25.31 -9.74 -40.65
CA GLU A 95 24.75 -9.41 -39.32
C GLU A 95 23.64 -8.37 -39.39
N GLU A 96 23.64 -7.49 -40.41
CA GLU A 96 22.67 -6.39 -40.55
C GLU A 96 21.84 -6.45 -41.83
N TYR A 97 20.64 -5.85 -41.79
CA TYR A 97 19.75 -5.69 -42.95
C TYR A 97 20.47 -5.14 -44.19
N ASN A 98 21.30 -4.12 -44.00
CA ASN A 98 21.99 -3.43 -45.08
C ASN A 98 22.97 -4.35 -45.81
N ASP A 99 23.60 -5.30 -45.12
CA ASP A 99 24.55 -6.24 -45.70
C ASP A 99 23.88 -7.11 -46.77
N MET A 100 22.69 -7.63 -46.44
CA MET A 100 21.92 -8.46 -47.37
C MET A 100 21.33 -7.62 -48.52
N VAL A 101 20.84 -6.40 -48.25
CA VAL A 101 20.35 -5.52 -49.33
C VAL A 101 21.46 -5.13 -50.30
N ASN A 102 22.68 -4.88 -49.79
CA ASN A 102 23.83 -4.60 -50.62
C ASN A 102 24.25 -5.82 -51.44
N LEU A 103 24.17 -7.02 -50.84
CA LEU A 103 24.46 -8.28 -51.52
C LEU A 103 23.43 -8.60 -52.63
N GLU A 104 22.14 -8.32 -52.39
CA GLU A 104 21.09 -8.44 -53.41
C GLU A 104 21.35 -7.51 -54.58
N LYS A 105 21.66 -6.23 -54.29
CA LYS A 105 22.03 -5.25 -55.33
C LYS A 105 23.28 -5.69 -56.10
N TYR A 106 24.24 -6.30 -55.42
CA TYR A 106 25.47 -6.84 -56.02
C TYR A 106 25.15 -7.94 -57.04
N TYR A 107 24.30 -8.90 -56.68
CA TYR A 107 23.88 -9.97 -57.60
C TYR A 107 22.99 -9.49 -58.74
N GLU A 108 22.14 -8.48 -58.50
CA GLU A 108 21.28 -7.91 -59.55
C GLU A 108 22.04 -7.04 -60.55
N PHE A 109 23.16 -6.44 -60.16
CA PHE A 109 23.89 -5.47 -60.96
C PHE A 109 24.32 -5.96 -62.35
N PRO A 110 25.03 -7.10 -62.50
CA PRO A 110 25.44 -7.59 -63.82
C PRO A 110 24.24 -7.99 -64.68
N LEU A 111 23.14 -8.44 -64.06
CA LEU A 111 21.92 -8.90 -64.73
C LEU A 111 21.10 -7.76 -65.34
N LYS A 112 21.33 -6.50 -64.95
CA LYS A 112 20.76 -5.32 -65.61
C LYS A 112 21.27 -5.14 -67.03
N TYR A 113 22.47 -5.63 -67.32
CA TYR A 113 23.14 -5.50 -68.62
C TYR A 113 23.01 -6.77 -69.47
N VAL A 114 22.81 -7.93 -68.83
CA VAL A 114 22.71 -9.23 -69.50
C VAL A 114 21.30 -9.80 -69.29
N ASN A 115 20.43 -9.66 -70.29
CA ASN A 115 19.02 -10.05 -70.22
C ASN A 115 18.82 -11.56 -70.35
N ILE A 116 19.21 -12.30 -69.32
CA ILE A 116 19.17 -13.77 -69.29
C ILE A 116 17.98 -14.29 -68.48
N PHE A 117 17.59 -13.58 -67.41
CA PHE A 117 16.51 -14.00 -66.51
C PHE A 117 15.24 -13.18 -66.74
N SER A 118 14.09 -13.80 -66.54
CA SER A 118 12.87 -13.04 -66.30
C SER A 118 12.91 -12.44 -64.89
N GLN A 119 12.30 -11.27 -64.68
CA GLN A 119 12.29 -10.59 -63.37
C GLN A 119 11.71 -11.48 -62.25
N SER A 120 10.76 -12.37 -62.56
CA SER A 120 10.15 -13.29 -61.60
C SER A 120 11.09 -14.41 -61.15
N GLU A 121 11.90 -14.96 -62.06
CA GLU A 121 12.82 -16.06 -61.76
C GLU A 121 13.93 -15.59 -60.80
N LEU A 122 14.55 -14.44 -61.09
CA LEU A 122 15.60 -13.86 -60.23
C LEU A 122 15.04 -13.54 -58.84
N ASN A 123 13.86 -12.91 -58.78
CA ASN A 123 13.18 -12.61 -57.52
C ASN A 123 12.90 -13.90 -56.72
N SER A 124 12.52 -14.99 -57.39
CA SER A 124 12.25 -16.26 -56.72
C SER A 124 13.50 -16.89 -56.09
N GLU A 125 14.66 -16.75 -56.74
CA GLU A 125 15.94 -17.24 -56.23
C GLU A 125 16.47 -16.38 -55.08
N ILE A 126 16.37 -15.05 -55.19
CA ILE A 126 16.71 -14.15 -54.08
C ILE A 126 15.83 -14.45 -52.85
N VAL A 127 14.52 -14.67 -53.03
CA VAL A 127 13.63 -15.06 -51.94
C VAL A 127 14.03 -16.40 -51.31
N ARG A 128 14.54 -17.37 -52.08
CA ARG A 128 15.09 -18.63 -51.54
C ARG A 128 16.34 -18.39 -50.69
N LEU A 129 17.23 -17.49 -51.13
CA LEU A 129 18.41 -17.10 -50.35
C LEU A 129 18.02 -16.39 -49.05
N ARG A 130 17.06 -15.46 -49.10
CA ARG A 130 16.47 -14.82 -47.90
C ARG A 130 15.90 -15.86 -46.93
N LYS A 131 15.13 -16.83 -47.45
CA LYS A 131 14.56 -17.92 -46.66
C LYS A 131 15.64 -18.74 -45.97
N TYR A 132 16.73 -19.02 -46.68
CA TYR A 132 17.85 -19.78 -46.12
C TYR A 132 18.54 -18.99 -45.01
N LEU A 133 18.86 -17.71 -45.25
CA LEU A 133 19.49 -16.82 -44.27
C LEU A 133 18.70 -16.76 -42.97
N LEU A 134 17.40 -16.45 -43.07
CA LEU A 134 16.51 -16.29 -41.91
C LEU A 134 16.32 -17.58 -41.09
N ASN A 135 16.47 -18.76 -41.72
CA ASN A 135 16.31 -20.04 -41.02
C ASN A 135 17.62 -20.62 -40.46
N ARG A 136 18.76 -20.30 -41.07
CA ARG A 136 20.06 -20.90 -40.70
C ARG A 136 20.97 -19.97 -39.91
N ASN A 137 20.84 -18.64 -40.07
CA ASN A 137 21.59 -17.66 -39.30
C ASN A 137 20.69 -17.02 -38.22
N PRO A 138 20.71 -17.53 -36.97
CA PRO A 138 19.89 -16.98 -35.90
C PRO A 138 20.34 -15.58 -35.47
N LYS A 139 21.62 -15.23 -35.62
CA LYS A 139 22.15 -13.91 -35.24
C LYS A 139 21.53 -12.82 -36.11
N PHE A 140 21.57 -13.00 -37.43
CA PHE A 140 20.95 -12.09 -38.39
C PHE A 140 19.45 -11.93 -38.13
N ARG A 141 18.75 -13.05 -37.90
CA ARG A 141 17.31 -13.03 -37.60
C ARG A 141 17.02 -12.25 -36.31
N SER A 142 17.74 -12.51 -35.23
CA SER A 142 17.56 -11.79 -33.97
C SER A 142 17.90 -10.31 -34.10
N SER A 143 18.95 -9.96 -34.86
CA SER A 143 19.31 -8.56 -35.17
C SER A 143 18.16 -7.83 -35.88
N MET A 144 17.58 -8.46 -36.91
CA MET A 144 16.42 -7.93 -37.63
C MET A 144 15.18 -7.78 -36.75
N GLU A 145 14.85 -8.81 -35.96
CA GLU A 145 13.73 -8.77 -35.02
C GLU A 145 13.92 -7.69 -33.95
N GLU A 146 15.15 -7.50 -33.45
CA GLU A 146 15.48 -6.47 -32.46
C GLU A 146 15.45 -5.06 -33.05
N ARG A 147 15.91 -4.88 -34.30
CA ARG A 147 15.81 -3.58 -34.98
C ARG A 147 14.36 -3.17 -35.17
N ILE A 148 13.49 -4.09 -35.60
CA ILE A 148 12.04 -3.83 -35.73
C ILE A 148 11.43 -3.54 -34.36
N ARG A 149 11.81 -4.29 -33.32
CA ARG A 149 11.37 -4.03 -31.94
C ARG A 149 11.75 -2.63 -31.48
N THR A 150 12.98 -2.21 -31.74
CA THR A 150 13.48 -0.88 -31.37
C THR A 150 12.70 0.23 -32.08
N LEU A 151 12.52 0.08 -33.40
CA LEU A 151 11.78 1.05 -34.22
C LEU A 151 10.35 1.26 -33.74
N ILE A 152 9.63 0.17 -33.42
CA ILE A 152 8.22 0.24 -33.01
C ILE A 152 8.07 0.67 -31.54
N LEU A 153 8.89 0.12 -30.63
CA LEU A 153 8.71 0.37 -29.19
C LEU A 153 9.20 1.76 -28.77
N TYR A 154 10.35 2.21 -29.29
CA TYR A 154 11.02 3.41 -28.81
C TYR A 154 11.06 4.57 -29.81
N GLU A 155 11.20 4.28 -31.11
CA GLU A 155 11.36 5.34 -32.14
C GLU A 155 10.04 5.77 -32.80
N ASP A 156 8.94 5.01 -32.62
CA ASP A 156 7.65 5.22 -33.29
C ASP A 156 7.72 5.27 -34.84
N ASP A 157 8.77 4.70 -35.43
CA ASP A 157 8.98 4.63 -36.89
C ASP A 157 8.37 3.34 -37.48
N PHE A 158 7.07 3.40 -37.73
CA PHE A 158 6.32 2.28 -38.33
C PHE A 158 6.59 2.11 -39.82
N GLU A 159 7.03 3.14 -40.54
CA GLU A 159 7.29 3.06 -41.98
C GLU A 159 8.50 2.18 -42.26
N THR A 160 9.63 2.47 -41.60
CA THR A 160 10.85 1.66 -41.72
C THR A 160 10.61 0.25 -41.18
N ALA A 161 9.89 0.12 -40.07
CA ALA A 161 9.54 -1.18 -39.51
C ALA A 161 8.69 -2.03 -40.48
N PHE A 162 7.76 -1.42 -41.21
CA PHE A 162 6.93 -2.12 -42.20
C PHE A 162 7.75 -2.63 -43.39
N ILE A 163 8.73 -1.84 -43.85
CA ILE A 163 9.65 -2.26 -44.92
C ILE A 163 10.44 -3.50 -44.48
N LEU A 164 11.04 -3.47 -43.29
CA LEU A 164 11.82 -4.58 -42.74
C LEU A 164 10.94 -5.81 -42.49
N TYR A 165 9.75 -5.62 -41.92
CA TYR A 165 8.79 -6.70 -41.65
C TYR A 165 8.35 -7.38 -42.96
N ASN A 166 7.97 -6.62 -43.98
CA ASN A 166 7.58 -7.17 -45.28
C ASN A 166 8.73 -7.90 -45.97
N TRP A 167 9.96 -7.41 -45.83
CA TRP A 167 11.14 -8.09 -46.34
C TRP A 167 11.31 -9.47 -45.69
N MET A 168 11.14 -9.57 -44.36
CA MET A 168 11.21 -10.85 -43.64
C MET A 168 10.05 -11.79 -43.99
N VAL A 169 8.82 -11.29 -44.06
CA VAL A 169 7.63 -12.09 -44.43
C VAL A 169 7.79 -12.68 -45.84
N LYS A 170 8.30 -11.90 -46.80
CA LYS A 170 8.60 -12.39 -48.16
C LYS A 170 9.63 -13.51 -48.14
N GLY A 171 10.66 -13.42 -47.30
CA GLY A 171 11.68 -14.47 -47.14
C GLY A 171 11.15 -15.74 -46.46
N LEU A 172 10.40 -15.60 -45.37
CA LEU A 172 9.87 -16.73 -44.61
C LEU A 172 8.67 -17.42 -45.29
N GLY A 173 7.94 -16.69 -46.14
CA GLY A 173 6.75 -17.17 -46.83
C GLY A 173 5.51 -17.32 -45.95
N HIS A 174 5.54 -16.80 -44.71
CA HIS A 174 4.41 -16.79 -43.78
C HIS A 174 4.47 -15.56 -42.87
N HIS A 175 3.31 -15.14 -42.35
CA HIS A 175 3.21 -14.00 -41.43
C HIS A 175 3.66 -14.35 -40.02
N MET A 176 4.33 -13.41 -39.35
CA MET A 176 4.84 -13.60 -37.99
C MET A 176 3.87 -13.03 -36.95
N VAL A 177 2.64 -13.57 -36.92
CA VAL A 177 1.55 -13.06 -36.07
C VAL A 177 1.96 -12.98 -34.58
N LYS A 178 2.64 -14.03 -34.07
CA LYS A 178 3.12 -14.04 -32.68
C LYS A 178 4.07 -12.88 -32.38
N PHE A 179 5.02 -12.60 -33.28
CA PHE A 179 5.96 -11.49 -33.12
C PHE A 179 5.24 -10.14 -33.09
N VAL A 180 4.24 -9.93 -33.96
CA VAL A 180 3.44 -8.71 -33.96
C VAL A 180 2.60 -8.57 -32.68
N ILE A 181 2.04 -9.67 -32.16
CA ILE A 181 1.34 -9.67 -30.87
C ILE A 181 2.30 -9.35 -29.71
N ASP A 182 3.52 -9.89 -29.73
CA ASP A 182 4.54 -9.59 -28.72
C ASP A 182 4.94 -8.11 -28.76
N LEU A 183 5.08 -7.52 -29.96
CA LEU A 183 5.32 -6.09 -30.15
C LEU A 183 4.16 -5.23 -29.66
N LEU A 184 2.92 -5.61 -30.00
CA LEU A 184 1.71 -4.92 -29.54
C LEU A 184 1.63 -4.96 -28.01
N THR A 185 1.84 -6.13 -27.41
CA THR A 185 1.80 -6.31 -25.95
C THR A 185 2.90 -5.50 -25.27
N GLY A 186 4.11 -5.46 -25.85
CA GLY A 186 5.22 -4.64 -25.36
C GLY A 186 4.93 -3.14 -25.43
N LYS A 187 4.34 -2.67 -26.54
CA LYS A 187 3.97 -1.25 -26.71
C LYS A 187 2.87 -0.85 -25.73
N VAL A 188 1.85 -1.69 -25.58
CA VAL A 188 0.78 -1.50 -24.59
C VAL A 188 1.37 -1.46 -23.17
N GLU A 189 2.32 -2.33 -22.85
CA GLU A 189 2.96 -2.32 -21.52
C GLU A 189 3.72 -1.03 -21.23
N LEU A 190 4.54 -0.54 -22.17
CA LEU A 190 5.26 0.72 -22.02
C LEU A 190 4.30 1.92 -21.94
N PHE A 191 3.27 1.94 -22.79
CA PHE A 191 2.31 3.04 -22.83
C PHE A 191 1.43 3.10 -21.58
N CYS A 192 0.99 1.94 -21.07
CA CYS A 192 0.26 1.85 -19.82
C CYS A 192 1.13 2.29 -18.63
N GLN A 193 2.42 1.93 -18.61
CA GLN A 193 3.34 2.41 -17.57
C GLN A 193 3.44 3.94 -17.58
N ASP A 194 3.73 4.56 -18.73
CA ASP A 194 3.88 6.02 -18.84
C ASP A 194 2.61 6.79 -18.46
N LYS A 195 1.42 6.30 -18.84
CA LYS A 195 0.15 7.04 -18.67
C LYS A 195 -0.66 6.66 -17.45
N MET A 196 -0.51 5.45 -16.91
CA MET A 196 -1.32 4.98 -15.78
C MET A 196 -0.55 5.02 -14.45
N GLU A 197 0.79 4.99 -14.46
CA GLU A 197 1.61 5.05 -13.24
C GLU A 197 1.44 6.40 -12.53
N GLY A 198 1.27 6.37 -11.21
CA GLY A 198 1.08 7.56 -10.36
C GLY A 198 -0.30 8.24 -10.44
N ASN A 199 -1.12 7.93 -11.44
CA ASN A 199 -2.47 8.49 -11.57
C ASN A 199 -3.45 7.79 -10.60
N VAL A 200 -3.70 8.39 -9.45
CA VAL A 200 -4.58 7.83 -8.41
C VAL A 200 -5.88 8.60 -8.24
N ASP A 201 -5.94 9.84 -8.71
CA ASP A 201 -7.02 10.81 -8.49
C ASP A 201 -8.07 10.83 -9.60
N GLN A 202 -7.73 10.37 -10.81
CA GLN A 202 -8.63 10.42 -11.96
C GLN A 202 -9.39 9.11 -12.15
N GLY A 203 -10.65 9.20 -12.61
CA GLY A 203 -11.44 8.04 -13.04
C GLY A 203 -11.42 7.86 -14.55
N ASN A 204 -11.81 6.65 -15.00
CA ASN A 204 -11.89 6.24 -16.41
C ASN A 204 -10.54 6.37 -17.12
N VAL A 205 -9.46 6.01 -16.43
CA VAL A 205 -8.11 6.04 -16.98
C VAL A 205 -7.96 5.02 -18.10
N ILE A 206 -8.52 3.81 -17.94
CA ILE A 206 -8.43 2.72 -18.92
C ILE A 206 -9.03 3.18 -20.25
N SER A 207 -10.27 3.67 -20.24
CA SER A 207 -10.94 4.10 -21.48
C SER A 207 -10.23 5.26 -22.16
N ARG A 208 -9.69 6.22 -21.40
CA ARG A 208 -8.96 7.37 -21.96
C ARG A 208 -7.64 6.95 -22.60
N VAL A 209 -6.88 6.10 -21.90
CA VAL A 209 -5.59 5.59 -22.40
C VAL A 209 -5.83 4.69 -23.61
N PHE A 210 -6.84 3.83 -23.57
CA PHE A 210 -7.22 2.98 -24.69
C PHE A 210 -7.58 3.81 -25.93
N ASN A 211 -8.47 4.81 -25.79
CA ASN A 211 -8.85 5.66 -26.93
C ASN A 211 -7.64 6.41 -27.52
N SER A 212 -6.75 6.94 -26.67
CA SER A 212 -5.52 7.56 -27.15
C SER A 212 -4.57 6.58 -27.84
N PHE A 213 -4.55 5.30 -27.44
CA PHE A 213 -3.78 4.27 -28.11
C PHE A 213 -4.38 3.94 -29.49
N VAL A 214 -5.71 3.83 -29.54
CA VAL A 214 -6.45 3.51 -30.75
C VAL A 214 -6.26 4.59 -31.82
N GLU A 215 -6.35 5.86 -31.45
CA GLU A 215 -6.15 6.98 -32.37
C GLU A 215 -4.73 7.03 -32.97
N LYS A 216 -3.71 6.56 -32.25
CA LYS A 216 -2.31 6.73 -32.64
C LYS A 216 -1.73 5.55 -33.40
N TRP A 217 -1.96 4.33 -32.91
CA TRP A 217 -1.17 3.17 -33.36
C TRP A 217 -2.02 1.99 -33.84
N TRP A 218 -3.33 1.98 -33.59
CA TRP A 218 -4.17 0.81 -33.90
C TRP A 218 -4.17 0.45 -35.38
N SER A 219 -4.34 1.43 -36.27
CA SER A 219 -4.32 1.22 -37.72
C SER A 219 -3.01 0.57 -38.19
N GLN A 220 -1.87 1.00 -37.65
CA GLN A 220 -0.55 0.48 -38.00
C GLN A 220 -0.37 -0.98 -37.54
N PHE A 221 -0.83 -1.33 -36.35
CA PHE A 221 -0.80 -2.72 -35.88
C PHE A 221 -1.76 -3.64 -36.64
N ILE A 222 -2.94 -3.14 -37.03
CA ILE A 222 -3.88 -3.90 -37.89
C ILE A 222 -3.26 -4.19 -39.26
N GLN A 223 -2.57 -3.22 -39.85
CA GLN A 223 -1.85 -3.41 -41.11
C GLN A 223 -0.73 -4.46 -40.99
N LEU A 224 0.02 -4.47 -39.89
CA LEU A 224 1.06 -5.48 -39.61
C LEU A 224 0.49 -6.89 -39.41
N LEU A 225 -0.70 -6.98 -38.80
CA LEU A 225 -1.44 -8.23 -38.62
C LEU A 225 -2.14 -8.70 -39.90
N GLN A 226 -2.27 -7.83 -40.92
CA GLN A 226 -3.03 -8.06 -42.15
C GLN A 226 -4.46 -8.52 -41.89
N PHE A 227 -5.09 -7.95 -40.86
CA PHE A 227 -6.46 -8.29 -40.51
C PHE A 227 -7.42 -7.65 -41.53
N PRO A 228 -8.43 -8.38 -42.03
CA PRO A 228 -9.27 -7.91 -43.14
C PRO A 228 -10.18 -6.71 -42.78
N ASN A 229 -10.50 -6.53 -41.49
CA ASN A 229 -11.38 -5.46 -41.01
C ASN A 229 -10.72 -4.69 -39.86
N GLU A 230 -10.54 -3.37 -40.02
CA GLU A 230 -10.00 -2.49 -38.95
C GLU A 230 -10.96 -2.33 -37.76
N ASN A 231 -12.26 -2.55 -37.98
CA ASN A 231 -13.34 -2.32 -37.01
C ASN A 231 -13.92 -3.61 -36.41
N ASP A 232 -13.09 -4.63 -36.22
CA ASP A 232 -13.53 -5.85 -35.54
C ASP A 232 -13.78 -5.59 -34.05
N GLN A 233 -15.02 -5.78 -33.61
CA GLN A 233 -15.43 -5.54 -32.23
C GLN A 233 -14.81 -6.54 -31.25
N GLU A 234 -14.57 -7.79 -31.66
CA GLU A 234 -13.97 -8.80 -30.79
C GLU A 234 -12.51 -8.49 -30.53
N LEU A 235 -11.77 -8.08 -31.57
CA LEU A 235 -10.36 -7.71 -31.43
C LEU A 235 -10.17 -6.45 -30.56
N SER A 236 -11.04 -5.45 -30.73
CA SER A 236 -11.04 -4.25 -29.89
C SER A 236 -11.36 -4.59 -28.41
N ASN A 237 -12.32 -5.48 -28.17
CA ASN A 237 -12.65 -5.95 -26.81
C ASN A 237 -11.48 -6.74 -26.19
N LEU A 238 -10.79 -7.59 -26.96
CA LEU A 238 -9.61 -8.32 -26.51
C LEU A 238 -8.45 -7.38 -26.18
N ALA A 239 -8.22 -6.36 -27.02
CA ALA A 239 -7.24 -5.32 -26.75
C ALA A 239 -7.61 -4.57 -25.46
N TYR A 240 -8.85 -4.13 -25.31
CA TYR A 240 -9.35 -3.47 -24.10
C TYR A 240 -9.13 -4.33 -22.83
N GLY A 241 -9.43 -5.62 -22.89
CA GLY A 241 -9.17 -6.56 -21.80
C GLY A 241 -7.67 -6.71 -21.45
N CYS A 242 -6.76 -6.46 -22.40
CA CYS A 242 -5.33 -6.39 -22.11
C CYS A 242 -4.97 -5.12 -21.31
N PHE A 243 -5.58 -3.97 -21.64
CA PHE A 243 -5.41 -2.74 -20.85
C PHE A 243 -5.95 -2.91 -19.43
N GLU A 244 -7.11 -3.55 -19.27
CA GLU A 244 -7.69 -3.89 -17.96
C GLU A 244 -6.75 -4.74 -17.11
N LYS A 245 -6.20 -5.83 -17.65
CA LYS A 245 -5.24 -6.70 -16.94
C LYS A 245 -3.95 -5.96 -16.55
N LYS A 246 -3.44 -5.11 -17.44
CA LYS A 246 -2.23 -4.30 -17.16
C LYS A 246 -2.52 -3.23 -16.11
N PHE A 247 -3.69 -2.59 -16.16
CA PHE A 247 -4.14 -1.63 -15.16
C PHE A 247 -4.19 -2.28 -13.77
N ILE A 248 -4.81 -3.46 -13.63
CA ILE A 248 -4.80 -4.20 -12.35
C ILE A 248 -3.37 -4.46 -11.90
N LYS A 249 -2.47 -4.93 -12.77
CA LYS A 249 -1.07 -5.22 -12.42
C LYS A 249 -0.31 -3.98 -11.91
N ILE A 250 -0.53 -2.81 -12.50
CA ILE A 250 0.11 -1.55 -12.09
C ILE A 250 -0.50 -1.09 -10.75
N LYS A 251 -1.83 -0.97 -10.68
CA LYS A 251 -2.52 -0.48 -9.48
C LYS A 251 -2.34 -1.41 -8.28
N SER A 252 -2.21 -2.72 -8.51
CA SER A 252 -1.85 -3.69 -7.45
C SER A 252 -0.49 -3.39 -6.81
N LYS A 253 0.49 -2.92 -7.59
CA LYS A 253 1.82 -2.53 -7.06
C LYS A 253 1.76 -1.20 -6.29
N GLU A 254 0.98 -0.26 -6.81
CA GLU A 254 0.78 1.07 -6.20
C GLU A 254 -0.16 1.03 -4.98
N LEU A 255 -0.89 -0.07 -4.80
CA LEU A 255 -1.97 -0.18 -3.82
C LEU A 255 -1.52 0.19 -2.40
N PHE A 256 -0.38 -0.35 -1.98
CA PHE A 256 0.12 -0.18 -0.62
C PHE A 256 0.78 1.20 -0.40
N ASN A 257 1.59 1.66 -1.35
CA ASN A 257 2.42 2.86 -1.17
C ASN A 257 1.71 4.16 -1.58
N GLU A 258 0.84 4.12 -2.59
CA GLU A 258 0.26 5.33 -3.20
C GLU A 258 -1.26 5.40 -3.01
N ILE A 259 -1.97 4.28 -3.16
CA ILE A 259 -3.45 4.28 -3.15
C ILE A 259 -3.99 4.35 -1.72
N ILE A 260 -3.57 3.45 -0.82
CA ILE A 260 -4.05 3.42 0.57
C ILE A 260 -3.72 4.73 1.32
N PRO A 261 -2.50 5.29 1.26
CA PRO A 261 -2.14 6.48 2.03
C PRO A 261 -2.91 7.74 1.58
N LYS A 262 -3.15 7.88 0.26
CA LYS A 262 -3.85 9.02 -0.34
C LYS A 262 -5.36 8.93 -0.30
N PHE A 263 -5.93 7.87 0.26
CA PHE A 263 -7.38 7.80 0.49
C PHE A 263 -7.82 8.98 1.37
N PRO A 264 -8.90 9.72 1.02
CA PRO A 264 -9.99 9.41 0.07
C PRO A 264 -9.81 9.90 -1.38
N ILE A 265 -8.72 10.61 -1.69
CA ILE A 265 -8.47 11.16 -3.04
C ILE A 265 -8.33 10.02 -4.07
N SER A 266 -7.78 8.88 -3.65
CA SER A 266 -7.58 7.69 -4.48
C SER A 266 -8.84 6.86 -4.79
N LYS A 267 -10.02 7.31 -4.33
CA LYS A 267 -11.29 6.59 -4.51
C LYS A 267 -11.68 6.31 -5.98
N PRO A 268 -11.50 7.23 -6.94
CA PRO A 268 -11.83 6.97 -8.34
C PRO A 268 -11.06 5.78 -8.94
N ALA A 269 -9.77 5.65 -8.63
CA ALA A 269 -8.95 4.53 -9.07
C ALA A 269 -9.45 3.19 -8.48
N LEU A 270 -9.91 3.20 -7.22
CA LEU A 270 -10.49 2.02 -6.57
C LEU A 270 -11.83 1.60 -7.19
N LEU A 271 -12.66 2.56 -7.63
CA LEU A 271 -13.93 2.27 -8.31
C LEU A 271 -13.71 1.67 -9.70
N GLU A 272 -12.74 2.20 -10.45
CA GLU A 272 -12.34 1.62 -11.73
C GLU A 272 -11.78 0.21 -11.53
N MET A 273 -10.94 0.01 -10.52
CA MET A 273 -10.43 -1.30 -10.14
C MET A 273 -11.54 -2.29 -9.75
N LYS A 274 -12.57 -1.84 -9.01
CA LYS A 274 -13.77 -2.63 -8.71
C LYS A 274 -14.47 -3.07 -9.99
N ASP A 275 -14.68 -2.16 -10.93
CA ASP A 275 -15.40 -2.44 -12.16
C ASP A 275 -14.68 -3.50 -13.01
N VAL A 276 -13.35 -3.49 -13.05
CA VAL A 276 -12.56 -4.51 -13.76
C VAL A 276 -12.58 -5.86 -13.04
N ILE A 277 -12.55 -5.87 -11.70
CA ILE A 277 -12.43 -7.12 -10.91
C ILE A 277 -13.77 -7.85 -10.76
N LYS A 278 -14.90 -7.30 -11.25
CA LYS A 278 -16.30 -7.68 -10.94
C LYS A 278 -16.68 -9.19 -10.90
N CYS A 279 -15.83 -10.12 -11.35
CA CYS A 279 -16.06 -11.56 -11.27
C CYS A 279 -14.81 -12.42 -10.93
N ASP A 280 -13.63 -11.84 -10.66
CA ASP A 280 -12.39 -12.62 -10.45
C ASP A 280 -11.99 -12.68 -8.96
N SER A 281 -12.39 -13.77 -8.29
CA SER A 281 -12.05 -14.01 -6.89
C SER A 281 -10.55 -14.22 -6.66
N TYR A 282 -9.81 -14.69 -7.67
CA TYR A 282 -8.38 -14.94 -7.54
C TYR A 282 -7.58 -13.64 -7.51
N GLU A 283 -7.92 -12.66 -8.34
CA GLU A 283 -7.26 -11.35 -8.30
C GLU A 283 -7.57 -10.60 -6.99
N LEU A 284 -8.79 -10.70 -6.45
CA LEU A 284 -9.11 -10.19 -5.11
C LEU A 284 -8.23 -10.81 -4.02
N ASP A 285 -8.04 -12.13 -4.06
CA ASP A 285 -7.19 -12.84 -3.11
C ASP A 285 -5.73 -12.42 -3.20
N ARG A 286 -5.26 -12.21 -4.42
CA ARG A 286 -3.89 -11.74 -4.69
C ARG A 286 -3.68 -10.33 -4.14
N LEU A 287 -4.66 -9.43 -4.30
CA LEU A 287 -4.61 -8.07 -3.76
C LEU A 287 -4.53 -8.08 -2.23
N VAL A 288 -5.42 -8.84 -1.57
CA VAL A 288 -5.39 -8.96 -0.09
C VAL A 288 -4.05 -9.52 0.38
N ALA A 289 -3.52 -10.56 -0.30
CA ALA A 289 -2.22 -11.12 0.03
C ALA A 289 -1.08 -10.09 -0.13
N GLN A 290 -1.12 -9.25 -1.16
CA GLN A 290 -0.14 -8.18 -1.37
C GLN A 290 -0.22 -7.10 -0.29
N ILE A 291 -1.43 -6.67 0.09
CA ILE A 291 -1.61 -5.72 1.19
C ILE A 291 -1.05 -6.32 2.48
N CYS A 292 -1.39 -7.56 2.84
CA CYS A 292 -0.86 -8.21 4.05
C CYS A 292 0.68 -8.29 4.02
N ARG A 293 1.29 -8.60 2.88
CA ARG A 293 2.76 -8.59 2.72
C ARG A 293 3.35 -7.19 2.91
N GLY A 294 2.67 -6.15 2.42
CA GLY A 294 3.05 -4.76 2.67
C GLY A 294 3.06 -4.42 4.16
N PHE A 295 2.00 -4.81 4.89
CA PHE A 295 1.95 -4.65 6.35
C PHE A 295 3.13 -5.38 7.03
N ASP A 296 3.39 -6.63 6.66
CA ASP A 296 4.48 -7.42 7.25
C ASP A 296 5.88 -6.85 6.97
N THR A 297 6.09 -6.28 5.79
CA THR A 297 7.42 -5.82 5.34
C THR A 297 7.73 -4.37 5.71
N GLN A 298 6.73 -3.51 5.87
CA GLN A 298 6.93 -2.06 6.04
C GLN A 298 6.32 -1.48 7.32
N LEU A 299 5.16 -2.00 7.80
CA LEU A 299 4.42 -1.38 8.91
C LEU A 299 4.55 -2.16 10.23
N LEU A 300 4.58 -3.50 10.19
CA LEU A 300 4.65 -4.36 11.37
C LEU A 300 6.10 -4.54 11.87
N ILE A 301 6.87 -3.47 11.81
CA ILE A 301 8.24 -3.39 12.32
C ILE A 301 8.21 -2.69 13.68
N PRO A 302 9.02 -3.09 14.69
CA PRO A 302 9.05 -2.46 16.01
C PRO A 302 9.21 -0.93 16.00
N SER A 303 9.89 -0.38 15.00
CA SER A 303 10.18 1.05 14.84
C SER A 303 8.99 1.91 14.40
N VAL A 304 7.94 1.29 13.86
CA VAL A 304 6.75 2.02 13.38
C VAL A 304 5.79 2.23 14.55
N THR A 305 5.19 3.41 14.62
CA THR A 305 4.29 3.77 15.72
C THR A 305 2.93 3.07 15.57
N THR A 306 2.30 2.75 16.71
CA THR A 306 0.97 2.11 16.73
C THR A 306 -0.10 2.99 16.07
N ILE A 307 0.06 4.33 16.13
CA ILE A 307 -0.84 5.30 15.47
C ILE A 307 -0.77 5.14 13.95
N GLU A 308 0.43 5.05 13.37
CA GLU A 308 0.62 4.89 11.92
C GLU A 308 0.04 3.56 11.44
N ILE A 309 0.30 2.47 12.16
CA ILE A 309 -0.25 1.15 11.84
C ILE A 309 -1.78 1.19 11.81
N LEU A 310 -2.40 1.80 12.83
CA LEU A 310 -3.85 1.94 12.92
C LEU A 310 -4.44 2.83 11.82
N LEU A 311 -3.79 3.96 11.51
CA LEU A 311 -4.24 4.86 10.45
C LEU A 311 -4.22 4.17 9.08
N TYR A 312 -3.14 3.45 8.78
CA TYR A 312 -3.03 2.66 7.57
C TYR A 312 -4.03 1.50 7.55
N TYR A 313 -4.24 0.83 8.68
CA TYR A 313 -5.22 -0.24 8.82
C TYR A 313 -6.64 0.25 8.52
N VAL A 314 -7.04 1.38 9.10
CA VAL A 314 -8.34 2.02 8.85
C VAL A 314 -8.49 2.42 7.37
N LYS A 315 -7.48 3.05 6.77
CA LYS A 315 -7.51 3.42 5.35
C LYS A 315 -7.57 2.19 4.44
N ALA A 316 -6.84 1.14 4.76
CA ALA A 316 -6.85 -0.12 4.03
C ALA A 316 -8.24 -0.79 4.06
N ILE A 317 -8.90 -0.79 5.23
CA ILE A 317 -10.29 -1.25 5.37
C ILE A 317 -11.20 -0.46 4.43
N LYS A 318 -11.15 0.88 4.49
CA LYS A 318 -11.98 1.74 3.62
C LYS A 318 -11.72 1.47 2.14
N CYS A 319 -10.48 1.24 1.74
CA CYS A 319 -10.13 0.91 0.35
C CYS A 319 -10.69 -0.46 -0.07
N LEU A 320 -10.49 -1.50 0.75
CA LEU A 320 -10.99 -2.85 0.49
C LEU A 320 -12.51 -2.88 0.37
N MET A 321 -13.21 -2.08 1.16
CA MET A 321 -14.67 -1.96 1.07
C MET A 321 -15.16 -1.31 -0.22
N VAL A 322 -14.37 -0.39 -0.79
CA VAL A 322 -14.69 0.19 -2.10
C VAL A 322 -14.51 -0.87 -3.18
N ILE A 323 -13.41 -1.63 -3.14
CA ILE A 323 -13.11 -2.68 -4.12
C ILE A 323 -14.13 -3.83 -4.03
N ASP A 324 -14.44 -4.28 -2.83
CA ASP A 324 -15.28 -5.45 -2.57
C ASP A 324 -16.41 -5.11 -1.59
N SER A 325 -17.59 -4.86 -2.15
CA SER A 325 -18.79 -4.60 -1.35
C SER A 325 -19.36 -5.84 -0.65
N THR A 326 -18.82 -7.04 -0.89
CA THR A 326 -19.24 -8.27 -0.21
C THR A 326 -18.53 -8.51 1.12
N GLY A 327 -17.45 -7.75 1.40
CA GLY A 327 -16.66 -7.82 2.64
C GLY A 327 -15.90 -9.12 2.88
N ARG A 328 -15.84 -10.03 1.90
CA ARG A 328 -15.03 -11.26 1.97
C ARG A 328 -13.54 -10.94 2.13
N SER A 329 -13.06 -10.01 1.30
CA SER A 329 -11.66 -9.54 1.31
C SER A 329 -11.27 -8.89 2.65
N LEU A 330 -12.20 -8.13 3.23
CA LEU A 330 -12.05 -7.47 4.53
C LEU A 330 -11.87 -8.50 5.66
N ASN A 331 -12.72 -9.53 5.72
CA ASN A 331 -12.63 -10.55 6.77
C ASN A 331 -11.29 -11.29 6.72
N ARG A 332 -10.81 -11.65 5.52
CA ARG A 332 -9.50 -12.29 5.33
C ARG A 332 -8.34 -11.38 5.73
N PHE A 333 -8.41 -10.10 5.37
CA PHE A 333 -7.43 -9.08 5.75
C PHE A 333 -7.36 -8.91 7.28
N THR A 334 -8.50 -8.69 7.93
CA THR A 334 -8.61 -8.53 9.38
C THR A 334 -8.16 -9.79 10.11
N PHE A 335 -8.57 -10.99 9.68
CA PHE A 335 -8.17 -12.24 10.30
C PHE A 335 -6.65 -12.45 10.30
N LYS A 336 -5.96 -12.11 9.20
CA LYS A 336 -4.49 -12.27 9.10
C LYS A 336 -3.71 -11.25 9.93
N LEU A 337 -4.18 -10.02 10.04
CA LEU A 337 -3.44 -8.94 10.71
C LEU A 337 -3.78 -8.75 12.19
N LYS A 338 -5.01 -9.11 12.60
CA LYS A 338 -5.48 -8.98 13.99
C LYS A 338 -4.50 -9.53 15.02
N PRO A 339 -3.96 -10.77 14.89
CA PRO A 339 -3.03 -11.31 15.87
C PRO A 339 -1.74 -10.47 16.02
N LYS A 340 -1.24 -9.92 14.92
CA LYS A 340 0.03 -9.16 14.89
C LYS A 340 -0.12 -7.75 15.46
N ILE A 341 -1.24 -7.08 15.19
CA ILE A 341 -1.53 -5.75 15.73
C ILE A 341 -1.76 -5.81 17.25
N LYS A 342 -2.37 -6.90 17.73
CA LYS A 342 -2.69 -7.12 19.14
C LYS A 342 -1.47 -7.24 20.06
N GLU A 343 -0.31 -7.65 19.56
CA GLU A 343 0.92 -7.76 20.37
C GLU A 343 1.37 -6.40 20.96
N ARG A 344 0.89 -5.29 20.41
CA ARG A 344 1.20 -3.94 20.88
C ARG A 344 0.40 -3.58 22.14
N SER A 345 1.11 -3.40 23.26
CA SER A 345 0.51 -3.09 24.57
C SER A 345 -0.21 -1.73 24.64
N ASP A 346 0.14 -0.79 23.76
CA ASP A 346 -0.35 0.59 23.69
C ASP A 346 -1.54 0.76 22.71
N LEU A 347 -1.98 -0.32 22.05
CA LEU A 347 -3.07 -0.34 21.07
C LEU A 347 -4.38 0.25 21.64
N ILE A 348 -4.79 -0.24 22.81
CA ILE A 348 -6.07 0.12 23.43
C ILE A 348 -6.10 1.60 23.78
N ILE A 349 -5.00 2.08 24.38
CA ILE A 349 -4.88 3.47 24.80
C ILE A 349 -4.85 4.40 23.57
N THR A 350 -4.15 3.99 22.50
CA THR A 350 -4.10 4.75 21.24
C THR A 350 -5.47 4.89 20.59
N VAL A 351 -6.21 3.78 20.46
CA VAL A 351 -7.57 3.78 19.91
C VAL A 351 -8.49 4.66 20.76
N LEU A 352 -8.37 4.58 22.08
CA LEU A 352 -9.17 5.37 23.00
C LEU A 352 -8.87 6.87 22.88
N CYS A 353 -7.61 7.27 22.76
CA CYS A 353 -7.21 8.66 22.51
C CYS A 353 -7.76 9.18 21.17
N ALA A 354 -7.74 8.34 20.13
CA ALA A 354 -8.28 8.71 18.82
C ALA A 354 -9.81 8.88 18.84
N ILE A 355 -10.53 8.02 19.55
CA ILE A 355 -11.99 8.12 19.76
C ILE A 355 -12.35 9.35 20.61
N LEU A 356 -11.51 9.70 21.58
CA LEU A 356 -11.74 10.81 22.52
C LEU A 356 -11.32 12.18 21.98
N GLU A 357 -10.64 12.27 20.82
CA GLU A 357 -10.13 13.55 20.29
C GLU A 357 -9.27 14.30 21.33
N LEU A 358 -8.43 13.59 22.09
CA LEU A 358 -7.59 14.19 23.13
C LEU A 358 -6.47 15.04 22.52
N ASP A 359 -6.27 16.23 23.08
CA ASP A 359 -5.16 17.11 22.72
C ASP A 359 -3.86 16.67 23.42
N SER A 360 -2.69 17.10 22.92
CA SER A 360 -1.37 16.71 23.48
C SER A 360 -1.26 16.94 24.99
N ASP A 361 -1.78 18.06 25.49
CA ASP A 361 -1.74 18.40 26.91
C ASP A 361 -2.67 17.49 27.74
N GLU A 362 -3.84 17.14 27.20
CA GLU A 362 -4.81 16.23 27.84
C GLU A 362 -4.27 14.79 27.88
N ILE A 363 -3.54 14.36 26.85
CA ILE A 363 -2.90 13.03 26.79
C ILE A 363 -1.85 12.90 27.89
N ILE A 364 -1.05 13.95 28.12
CA ILE A 364 -0.01 13.97 29.17
C ILE A 364 -0.65 13.94 30.56
N GLU A 365 -1.73 14.70 30.77
CA GLU A 365 -2.46 14.70 32.04
C GLU A 365 -3.08 13.33 32.35
N VAL A 366 -3.62 12.67 31.34
CA VAL A 366 -4.40 11.45 31.48
C VAL A 366 -3.53 10.19 31.54
N ILE A 367 -2.39 10.18 30.85
CA ILE A 367 -1.52 9.02 30.72
C ILE A 367 -0.20 9.33 31.43
N SER A 368 -0.13 8.94 32.70
CA SER A 368 1.04 9.07 33.60
C SER A 368 2.38 8.46 33.11
N LYS A 369 2.49 8.01 31.86
CA LYS A 369 3.69 7.41 31.26
C LYS A 369 3.94 7.93 29.84
N ASN A 370 5.20 8.28 29.58
CA ASN A 370 5.83 8.73 28.32
C ASN A 370 5.67 7.79 27.09
N THR A 371 4.64 6.97 27.00
CA THR A 371 4.53 5.91 25.99
C THR A 371 3.73 6.30 24.76
N LEU A 372 3.09 7.47 24.72
CA LEU A 372 2.28 7.87 23.58
C LEU A 372 2.63 9.29 23.12
N THR A 373 2.71 9.43 21.80
CA THR A 373 2.73 10.67 20.99
C THR A 373 4.09 11.24 20.62
N GLU A 374 4.74 10.65 19.61
CA GLU A 374 5.70 11.42 18.79
C GLU A 374 5.01 12.27 17.71
N ASN A 375 3.70 12.07 17.41
CA ASN A 375 3.05 12.80 16.32
C ASN A 375 1.54 13.10 16.52
N PRO A 376 1.17 14.28 17.05
CA PRO A 376 -0.24 14.67 17.26
C PRO A 376 -1.03 14.85 15.95
N VAL A 377 -0.34 15.12 14.82
CA VAL A 377 -0.98 15.28 13.51
C VAL A 377 -1.61 13.97 13.04
N LEU A 378 -0.91 12.85 13.24
CA LEU A 378 -1.39 11.53 12.85
C LEU A 378 -2.57 11.07 13.71
N LEU A 379 -2.57 11.39 15.00
CA LEU A 379 -3.70 11.11 15.88
C LEU A 379 -4.96 11.87 15.44
N GLY A 380 -4.82 13.14 15.07
CA GLY A 380 -5.92 13.94 14.52
C GLY A 380 -6.40 13.46 13.14
N GLN A 381 -5.53 12.85 12.33
CA GLN A 381 -5.94 12.18 11.09
C GLN A 381 -6.72 10.89 11.38
N LEU A 382 -6.22 10.05 12.29
CA LEU A 382 -6.88 8.82 12.70
C LEU A 382 -8.27 9.10 13.27
N SER A 383 -8.40 10.11 14.14
CA SER A 383 -9.68 10.50 14.70
C SER A 383 -10.70 10.93 13.64
N ARG A 384 -10.27 11.74 12.66
CA ARG A 384 -11.11 12.10 11.50
C ARG A 384 -11.53 10.88 10.70
N GLU A 385 -10.61 9.97 10.40
CA GLU A 385 -10.92 8.75 9.66
C GLU A 385 -11.88 7.82 10.42
N LEU A 386 -11.80 7.77 11.75
CA LEU A 386 -12.75 7.03 12.59
C LEU A 386 -14.11 7.74 12.73
N LYS A 387 -14.16 9.06 12.56
CA LYS A 387 -15.40 9.87 12.65
C LYS A 387 -16.14 9.95 11.32
N ASP A 388 -15.40 10.01 10.22
CA ASP A 388 -15.88 9.92 8.84
C ASP A 388 -16.25 8.47 8.48
N SER A 389 -16.63 7.67 9.47
CA SER A 389 -17.51 6.51 9.32
C SER A 389 -18.84 6.99 8.73
N ILE A 390 -18.82 7.34 7.45
CA ILE A 390 -19.93 7.10 6.54
C ILE A 390 -20.36 5.70 6.91
N ALA A 391 -21.57 5.57 7.48
CA ALA A 391 -22.20 4.29 7.75
C ALA A 391 -21.79 3.35 6.64
N LEU A 392 -21.17 2.21 6.98
CA LEU A 392 -20.79 1.24 5.97
C LEU A 392 -22.12 0.80 5.37
N ASN A 393 -22.53 1.50 4.32
CA ASN A 393 -23.64 1.15 3.48
C ASN A 393 -23.10 -0.05 2.70
N PHE A 394 -23.03 -1.19 3.39
CA PHE A 394 -23.28 -2.43 2.70
C PHE A 394 -24.55 -2.18 1.92
N HIS A 395 -24.47 -2.38 0.61
CA HIS A 395 -25.68 -2.68 -0.12
C HIS A 395 -26.17 -4.06 0.37
N SER A 396 -26.64 -4.18 1.62
CA SER A 396 -27.97 -4.75 1.76
C SER A 396 -28.82 -3.84 0.90
N VAL A 397 -29.40 -4.36 -0.18
CA VAL A 397 -30.19 -3.62 -1.17
C VAL A 397 -31.16 -2.66 -0.45
N SER A 398 -30.68 -1.44 -0.16
CA SER A 398 -31.42 -0.49 0.64
C SER A 398 -32.26 0.29 -0.35
N SER A 399 -33.43 -0.28 -0.62
CA SER A 399 -34.64 0.37 -1.11
C SER A 399 -34.40 1.76 -1.71
N ILE A 400 -34.12 1.81 -3.01
CA ILE A 400 -34.27 3.04 -3.78
C ILE A 400 -35.75 3.44 -3.65
N LYS A 401 -36.05 4.47 -2.86
CA LYS A 401 -37.36 5.15 -2.89
C LYS A 401 -37.45 5.97 -4.18
N THR A 402 -37.46 5.32 -5.33
CA THR A 402 -37.97 5.92 -6.57
C THR A 402 -39.47 5.65 -6.59
N LYS A 403 -40.25 6.71 -6.34
CA LYS A 403 -41.66 6.74 -6.75
C LYS A 403 -41.70 6.59 -8.26
N THR A 404 -41.85 5.37 -8.75
CA THR A 404 -42.26 5.12 -10.13
C THR A 404 -43.20 3.93 -10.09
N ALA A 405 -44.45 4.20 -10.46
CA ALA A 405 -45.57 3.31 -10.38
C ALA A 405 -45.41 2.12 -11.32
N VAL A 406 -45.35 0.90 -10.80
CA VAL A 406 -46.06 -0.28 -11.34
C VAL A 406 -46.29 -1.27 -10.18
N TYR A 407 -47.48 -1.88 -10.15
CA TYR A 407 -47.95 -2.95 -9.24
C TYR A 407 -48.47 -2.53 -7.85
N SER A 408 -49.53 -1.76 -7.88
CA SER A 408 -50.64 -1.86 -6.93
C SER A 408 -51.30 -3.24 -7.00
N VAL A 409 -50.89 -4.23 -6.21
CA VAL A 409 -51.71 -5.29 -5.53
C VAL A 409 -50.78 -6.09 -4.59
N ALA A 410 -50.31 -5.53 -3.47
CA ALA A 410 -49.67 -6.33 -2.39
C ALA A 410 -49.49 -5.55 -1.06
N HIS A 411 -50.23 -4.45 -0.86
CA HIS A 411 -50.24 -3.79 0.43
C HIS A 411 -51.28 -4.47 1.32
N GLU A 412 -50.91 -5.62 1.89
CA GLU A 412 -51.37 -6.11 3.19
C GLU A 412 -50.68 -7.46 3.48
N ARG A 413 -49.87 -7.49 4.55
CA ARG A 413 -49.10 -8.63 5.08
C ARG A 413 -47.77 -8.93 4.38
N GLN A 414 -46.74 -8.14 4.70
CA GLN A 414 -45.35 -8.58 4.50
C GLN A 414 -44.84 -9.17 5.82
N ASP A 415 -44.84 -10.49 5.93
CA ASP A 415 -44.15 -11.21 6.99
C ASP A 415 -42.64 -10.85 6.96
N PRO A 416 -42.00 -10.56 8.11
CA PRO A 416 -40.58 -10.24 8.18
C PRO A 416 -39.69 -11.33 7.57
N VAL A 417 -40.18 -12.58 7.56
CA VAL A 417 -39.52 -13.74 6.95
C VAL A 417 -39.45 -13.64 5.42
N VAL A 418 -40.49 -13.12 4.76
CA VAL A 418 -40.49 -12.95 3.30
C VAL A 418 -39.52 -11.85 2.89
N LYS A 419 -39.40 -10.81 3.70
CA LYS A 419 -38.43 -9.75 3.50
C LYS A 419 -36.99 -10.24 3.70
N GLN A 420 -36.76 -11.03 4.75
CA GLN A 420 -35.48 -11.70 4.99
C GLN A 420 -35.10 -12.68 3.86
N PHE A 421 -36.06 -13.43 3.32
CA PHE A 421 -35.84 -14.34 2.20
C PHE A 421 -35.49 -13.60 0.90
N LEU A 422 -36.15 -12.46 0.61
CA LEU A 422 -35.86 -11.64 -0.56
C LEU A 422 -34.52 -10.89 -0.45
N GLU A 423 -34.06 -10.60 0.77
CA GLU A 423 -32.77 -9.96 1.07
C GLU A 423 -31.63 -10.98 1.21
N TRP A 424 -31.94 -12.27 1.37
CA TRP A 424 -30.96 -13.35 1.52
C TRP A 424 -30.25 -13.60 0.19
N THR A 425 -28.92 -13.44 0.19
CA THR A 425 -28.05 -13.92 -0.88
C THR A 425 -27.24 -15.09 -0.35
N PRO A 426 -27.11 -16.20 -1.12
CA PRO A 426 -26.36 -17.36 -0.67
C PRO A 426 -24.92 -16.96 -0.36
N GLU A 427 -24.38 -17.55 0.69
CA GLU A 427 -23.04 -17.21 1.13
C GLU A 427 -22.00 -17.45 0.01
N PRO A 428 -20.99 -16.56 -0.07
CA PRO A 428 -19.76 -16.84 -0.77
C PRO A 428 -19.28 -18.29 -0.60
N GLY A 429 -19.04 -19.02 -1.69
CA GLY A 429 -18.29 -20.29 -1.58
C GLY A 429 -16.92 -20.07 -0.94
N LEU A 430 -16.51 -20.99 -0.06
CA LEU A 430 -15.20 -21.00 0.62
C LEU A 430 -14.02 -20.89 -0.36
N PHE A 431 -12.95 -20.20 0.05
CA PHE A 431 -11.74 -20.02 -0.76
C PHE A 431 -11.01 -21.36 -0.98
N LYS A 432 -10.41 -21.55 -2.16
CA LYS A 432 -9.68 -22.78 -2.53
C LYS A 432 -8.48 -23.08 -1.63
N GLU A 433 -7.88 -22.07 -1.00
CA GLU A 433 -6.78 -22.29 -0.03
C GLU A 433 -7.27 -22.92 1.29
N ASP A 434 -8.52 -22.67 1.69
CA ASP A 434 -9.09 -23.21 2.92
C ASP A 434 -9.54 -24.68 2.73
N VAL A 435 -9.87 -25.09 1.50
CA VAL A 435 -10.18 -26.49 1.16
C VAL A 435 -9.00 -27.43 1.41
N ASN A 436 -7.76 -26.94 1.25
CA ASN A 436 -6.56 -27.75 1.46
C ASN A 436 -6.13 -27.83 2.94
N LYS A 437 -6.69 -26.99 3.82
CA LYS A 437 -6.49 -27.06 5.28
C LYS A 437 -7.69 -27.64 6.03
N ALA A 438 -8.88 -27.61 5.44
CA ALA A 438 -10.10 -28.21 5.97
C ALA A 438 -10.19 -29.72 5.69
N GLY A 439 -9.09 -30.45 5.96
CA GLY A 439 -9.16 -31.89 6.11
C GLY A 439 -9.76 -32.24 7.46
N ASN A 440 -11.02 -32.69 7.47
CA ASN A 440 -11.75 -33.24 8.62
C ASN A 440 -11.93 -32.30 9.84
N ILE A 441 -12.81 -31.31 9.72
CA ILE A 441 -13.49 -30.74 10.89
C ILE A 441 -14.99 -30.86 10.63
N ASN A 442 -15.71 -31.45 11.58
CA ASN A 442 -17.15 -31.68 11.51
C ASN A 442 -17.90 -30.36 11.25
N ASP A 443 -18.88 -30.41 10.36
CA ASP A 443 -19.62 -29.29 9.75
C ASP A 443 -20.47 -28.41 10.70
N ASP A 444 -20.33 -28.50 12.02
CA ASP A 444 -21.27 -27.86 12.98
C ASP A 444 -20.67 -26.69 13.79
N ASP A 445 -19.34 -26.53 13.85
CA ASP A 445 -18.68 -25.57 14.77
C ASP A 445 -17.96 -24.38 14.09
N THR A 446 -17.88 -24.32 12.75
CA THR A 446 -17.15 -23.23 12.04
C THR A 446 -18.04 -22.22 11.34
N ALA A 447 -19.35 -22.40 11.35
CA ALA A 447 -20.31 -21.43 10.82
C ALA A 447 -20.67 -20.38 11.90
N GLU A 448 -19.65 -19.76 12.51
CA GLU A 448 -19.86 -18.52 13.24
C GLU A 448 -20.24 -17.47 12.18
N LEU A 449 -21.54 -17.16 12.10
CA LEU A 449 -22.10 -16.12 11.23
C LEU A 449 -21.30 -14.82 11.38
N LEU A 450 -20.31 -14.63 10.51
CA LEU A 450 -19.51 -13.42 10.43
C LEU A 450 -20.40 -12.32 9.84
N GLU A 451 -21.24 -11.72 10.68
CA GLU A 451 -21.97 -10.51 10.34
C GLU A 451 -20.99 -9.48 9.78
N LEU A 452 -21.26 -9.02 8.57
CA LEU A 452 -20.46 -8.02 7.89
C LEU A 452 -20.44 -6.72 8.72
N PRO A 453 -19.26 -6.24 9.15
CA PRO A 453 -19.14 -5.15 10.13
C PRO A 453 -19.63 -3.83 9.54
N LYS A 454 -20.68 -3.23 10.12
CA LYS A 454 -21.44 -2.06 9.60
C LYS A 454 -20.77 -0.72 9.86
N ASP A 455 -19.71 -0.72 10.67
CA ASP A 455 -18.85 0.43 10.90
C ASP A 455 -17.37 0.05 10.81
N VAL A 456 -16.52 0.96 10.31
CA VAL A 456 -15.05 0.83 10.38
C VAL A 456 -14.63 0.62 11.84
N LEU A 457 -15.32 1.26 12.77
CA LEU A 457 -15.09 1.10 14.21
C LEU A 457 -15.42 -0.31 14.71
N GLU A 458 -16.41 -0.99 14.11
CA GLU A 458 -16.69 -2.38 14.42
C GLU A 458 -15.53 -3.28 13.99
N VAL A 459 -14.94 -3.03 12.81
CA VAL A 459 -13.73 -3.74 12.35
C VAL A 459 -12.55 -3.49 13.29
N VAL A 460 -12.35 -2.25 13.75
CA VAL A 460 -11.31 -1.93 14.73
C VAL A 460 -11.59 -2.62 16.06
N PHE A 461 -12.85 -2.69 16.50
CA PHE A 461 -13.23 -3.39 17.72
C PHE A 461 -13.07 -4.91 17.61
N GLN A 462 -13.27 -5.48 16.43
CA GLN A 462 -12.97 -6.88 16.17
C GLN A 462 -11.49 -7.22 16.38
N VAL A 463 -10.56 -6.25 16.35
CA VAL A 463 -9.14 -6.51 16.71
C VAL A 463 -9.01 -6.89 18.19
N PHE A 464 -9.90 -6.41 19.05
CA PHE A 464 -9.94 -6.76 20.46
C PHE A 464 -10.68 -8.10 20.70
N ASP A 465 -10.22 -8.89 21.68
CA ASP A 465 -10.92 -10.13 22.06
C ASP A 465 -12.27 -9.85 22.72
N SER A 466 -12.35 -8.73 23.46
CA SER A 466 -13.57 -8.28 24.11
C SER A 466 -13.62 -6.75 24.14
N PRO A 467 -14.77 -6.14 23.81
CA PRO A 467 -15.00 -4.71 24.00
C PRO A 467 -14.88 -4.28 25.47
N GLU A 468 -15.04 -5.20 26.43
CA GLU A 468 -14.92 -4.90 27.86
C GLU A 468 -13.53 -4.39 28.24
N VAL A 469 -12.49 -4.82 27.54
CA VAL A 469 -11.12 -4.36 27.80
C VAL A 469 -11.01 -2.87 27.52
N LEU A 470 -11.60 -2.41 26.40
CA LEU A 470 -11.65 -1.00 26.05
C LEU A 470 -12.50 -0.20 27.04
N VAL A 471 -13.64 -0.74 27.48
CA VAL A 471 -14.48 -0.09 28.50
C VAL A 471 -13.74 0.05 29.83
N ASN A 472 -13.02 -0.98 30.26
CA ASN A 472 -12.28 -0.95 31.52
C ASN A 472 -11.12 0.05 31.47
N GLU A 473 -10.37 0.11 30.36
CA GLU A 473 -9.33 1.13 30.18
C GLU A 473 -9.94 2.54 30.10
N PHE A 474 -11.09 2.70 29.45
CA PHE A 474 -11.83 3.97 29.45
C PHE A 474 -12.29 4.40 30.84
N ILE A 475 -12.81 3.48 31.65
CA ILE A 475 -13.20 3.77 33.03
C ILE A 475 -11.96 4.18 33.84
N LYS A 476 -10.84 3.47 33.72
CA LYS A 476 -9.58 3.85 34.40
C LYS A 476 -9.12 5.23 33.99
N LEU A 477 -9.16 5.52 32.69
CA LEU A 477 -8.77 6.80 32.10
C LEU A 477 -9.62 7.94 32.68
N ILE A 478 -10.95 7.80 32.63
CA ILE A 478 -11.87 8.79 33.19
C ILE A 478 -11.69 8.93 34.70
N THR A 479 -11.51 7.82 35.41
CA THR A 479 -11.32 7.82 36.87
C THR A 479 -10.09 8.66 37.24
N ASN A 480 -8.96 8.44 36.56
CA ASN A 480 -7.73 9.18 36.80
C ASN A 480 -7.91 10.67 36.47
N HIS A 481 -8.49 10.98 35.31
CA HIS A 481 -8.77 12.35 34.90
C HIS A 481 -9.66 13.06 35.94
N MET A 482 -10.81 12.48 36.29
CA MET A 482 -11.73 13.05 37.28
C MET A 482 -11.11 13.25 38.67
N LEU A 483 -10.17 12.38 39.08
CA LEU A 483 -9.47 12.51 40.36
C LEU A 483 -8.43 13.65 40.32
N GLN A 484 -7.70 13.81 39.22
CA GLN A 484 -6.62 14.81 39.10
C GLN A 484 -7.09 16.22 38.75
N MET A 485 -8.26 16.35 38.12
CA MET A 485 -8.86 17.62 37.71
C MET A 485 -8.92 18.69 38.83
N ASP A 486 -8.68 19.95 38.45
CA ASP A 486 -8.86 21.11 39.32
C ASP A 486 -10.33 21.51 39.45
N GLY A 487 -10.85 21.46 40.68
CA GLY A 487 -12.26 21.69 40.99
C GLY A 487 -13.16 20.48 40.65
N TYR A 488 -14.38 20.77 40.19
CA TYR A 488 -15.44 19.76 40.02
C TYR A 488 -16.10 19.75 38.63
N VAL A 489 -15.85 20.77 37.82
CA VAL A 489 -16.53 20.95 36.54
C VAL A 489 -15.68 20.28 35.47
N LEU A 490 -16.22 19.22 34.86
CA LEU A 490 -15.64 18.71 33.62
C LEU A 490 -15.71 19.77 32.54
N SER A 491 -14.62 19.91 31.79
CA SER A 491 -14.59 20.83 30.65
C SER A 491 -15.79 20.54 29.75
N ALA A 492 -16.27 21.57 29.05
CA ALA A 492 -17.40 21.41 28.13
C ALA A 492 -17.13 20.31 27.09
N LYS A 493 -15.86 20.16 26.68
CA LYS A 493 -15.35 19.10 25.80
C LYS A 493 -15.58 17.71 26.42
N TRP A 494 -15.05 17.44 27.62
CA TRP A 494 -15.23 16.14 28.29
C TRP A 494 -16.71 15.79 28.57
N SER A 495 -17.52 16.80 28.91
CA SER A 495 -18.97 16.62 29.10
C SER A 495 -19.67 16.17 27.82
N GLN A 496 -19.32 16.79 26.69
CA GLN A 496 -19.87 16.47 25.38
C GLN A 496 -19.33 15.15 24.85
N LEU A 497 -18.04 14.88 25.01
CA LEU A 497 -17.39 13.62 24.66
C LEU A 497 -18.05 12.48 25.40
N LEU A 498 -18.19 12.57 26.73
CA LEU A 498 -18.83 11.53 27.51
C LEU A 498 -20.25 11.25 27.01
N LYS A 499 -21.08 12.30 26.85
CA LYS A 499 -22.44 12.15 26.33
C LYS A 499 -22.48 11.57 24.92
N THR A 500 -21.57 12.00 24.04
CA THR A 500 -21.51 11.56 22.64
C THR A 500 -21.03 10.13 22.54
N LEU A 501 -19.99 9.74 23.28
CA LEU A 501 -19.49 8.38 23.34
C LEU A 501 -20.52 7.43 23.93
N MET A 502 -21.11 7.82 25.08
CA MET A 502 -22.17 7.06 25.73
C MET A 502 -23.37 6.83 24.80
N ASN A 503 -23.77 7.85 24.03
CA ASN A 503 -24.90 7.71 23.11
C ASN A 503 -24.53 6.97 21.81
N LYS A 504 -23.41 7.31 21.16
CA LYS A 504 -23.04 6.72 19.87
C LYS A 504 -22.51 5.30 19.99
N TYR A 505 -21.59 5.05 20.92
CA TYR A 505 -20.89 3.77 20.98
C TYR A 505 -21.52 2.80 21.96
N PHE A 506 -22.02 3.31 23.08
CA PHE A 506 -22.54 2.45 24.15
C PHE A 506 -24.06 2.26 24.11
N ARG A 507 -24.81 3.20 23.52
CA ARG A 507 -26.28 3.13 23.43
C ARG A 507 -26.80 2.63 22.09
N ASN A 508 -26.16 2.97 20.96
CA ASN A 508 -26.59 2.52 19.62
C ASN A 508 -26.07 1.11 19.28
N ASN A 509 -24.87 0.71 19.71
CA ASN A 509 -24.37 -0.67 19.59
C ASN A 509 -24.89 -1.57 20.72
N LYS A 510 -26.16 -1.36 21.09
CA LYS A 510 -26.80 -1.99 22.25
C LYS A 510 -26.89 -3.51 22.09
N GLN A 511 -27.02 -4.04 20.88
CA GLN A 511 -27.10 -5.50 20.67
C GLN A 511 -25.74 -6.19 20.89
N VAL A 512 -24.66 -5.63 20.34
CA VAL A 512 -23.29 -6.18 20.47
C VAL A 512 -22.77 -6.06 21.91
N LEU A 513 -23.05 -4.95 22.58
CA LEU A 513 -22.55 -4.73 23.95
C LEU A 513 -23.42 -5.41 25.02
N LYS A 514 -24.70 -5.69 24.77
CA LYS A 514 -25.57 -6.33 25.77
C LYS A 514 -25.32 -7.84 25.91
N SER A 515 -24.71 -8.49 24.91
CA SER A 515 -24.28 -9.89 25.04
C SER A 515 -22.84 -10.04 25.54
N ILE A 516 -22.03 -8.97 25.54
CA ILE A 516 -20.58 -9.05 25.83
C ILE A 516 -20.13 -8.19 27.01
N CYS A 517 -20.87 -7.14 27.37
CA CYS A 517 -20.53 -6.24 28.48
C CYS A 517 -21.66 -6.17 29.49
N GLU A 518 -21.37 -6.41 30.76
CA GLU A 518 -22.35 -6.13 31.82
C GLU A 518 -22.73 -4.64 31.82
N GLU A 519 -24.03 -4.32 31.75
CA GLU A 519 -24.57 -2.95 31.83
C GLU A 519 -24.04 -2.18 33.08
N SER A 520 -23.54 -2.90 34.08
CA SER A 520 -22.96 -2.41 35.34
C SER A 520 -21.76 -1.48 35.14
N ASN A 521 -20.85 -1.77 34.22
CA ASN A 521 -19.58 -1.02 34.11
C ASN A 521 -19.78 0.42 33.59
N LEU A 522 -20.73 0.61 32.68
CA LEU A 522 -21.06 1.92 32.10
C LEU A 522 -21.89 2.78 33.05
N VAL A 523 -22.75 2.15 33.86
CA VAL A 523 -23.46 2.83 34.95
C VAL A 523 -22.47 3.45 35.94
N ASN A 524 -21.32 2.82 36.19
CA ASN A 524 -20.29 3.37 37.06
C ASN A 524 -19.89 4.78 36.66
N VAL A 525 -19.70 5.04 35.35
CA VAL A 525 -19.26 6.34 34.85
C VAL A 525 -20.31 7.44 35.07
N PHE A 526 -21.60 7.12 34.92
CA PHE A 526 -22.68 8.05 35.25
C PHE A 526 -22.77 8.34 36.74
N VAL A 527 -22.53 7.33 37.59
CA VAL A 527 -22.47 7.53 39.03
C VAL A 527 -21.27 8.39 39.42
N MET A 528 -20.10 8.15 38.83
CA MET A 528 -18.91 8.99 39.01
C MET A 528 -19.19 10.46 38.69
N TRP A 529 -19.86 10.71 37.57
CA TRP A 529 -20.28 12.05 37.18
C TRP A 529 -21.22 12.69 38.21
N SER A 530 -22.26 11.97 38.62
CA SER A 530 -23.23 12.43 39.62
C SER A 530 -22.56 12.74 40.97
N ASP A 531 -21.53 11.98 41.34
CA ASP A 531 -20.76 12.21 42.56
C ASP A 531 -19.98 13.53 42.52
N LEU A 532 -19.43 13.92 41.37
CA LEU A 532 -18.78 15.22 41.19
C LEU A 532 -19.78 16.38 41.27
N GLU A 533 -20.98 16.23 40.70
CA GLU A 533 -22.06 17.23 40.82
C GLU A 533 -22.51 17.40 42.29
N LYS A 534 -22.63 16.28 43.03
CA LYS A 534 -22.93 16.30 44.47
C LYS A 534 -21.79 16.92 45.29
N SER A 535 -20.54 16.69 44.90
CA SER A 535 -19.35 17.29 45.51
C SER A 535 -19.34 18.81 45.31
N THR A 536 -19.63 19.28 44.09
CA THR A 536 -19.83 20.71 43.79
C THR A 536 -20.90 21.32 44.69
N SER A 537 -22.05 20.63 44.78
CA SER A 537 -23.18 21.04 45.62
C SER A 537 -22.83 21.03 47.11
N PHE A 538 -21.91 20.17 47.56
CA PHE A 538 -21.38 20.15 48.92
C PHE A 538 -20.43 21.31 49.17
N GLN A 539 -19.50 21.59 48.25
CA GLN A 539 -18.57 22.70 48.39
C GLN A 539 -19.29 24.05 48.45
N ASN A 540 -20.20 24.29 47.50
CA ASN A 540 -20.96 25.55 47.45
C ASN A 540 -21.79 25.76 48.72
N TRP A 541 -22.35 24.68 49.28
CA TRP A 541 -23.14 24.74 50.51
C TRP A 541 -22.27 24.97 51.75
N SER A 542 -21.17 24.22 51.89
CA SER A 542 -20.27 24.31 53.05
C SER A 542 -19.50 25.62 53.09
N SER A 543 -19.06 26.13 51.94
CA SER A 543 -18.41 27.45 51.80
C SER A 543 -19.36 28.59 52.14
N LYS A 544 -20.62 28.54 51.67
CA LYS A 544 -21.65 29.55 52.01
C LYS A 544 -21.92 29.63 53.52
N LEU A 545 -21.87 28.49 54.20
CA LEU A 545 -22.07 28.40 55.64
C LEU A 545 -20.76 28.52 56.46
N GLN A 546 -19.62 28.74 55.80
CA GLN A 546 -18.29 28.83 56.42
C GLN A 546 -17.92 27.62 57.31
N LEU A 547 -18.48 26.44 57.01
CA LEU A 547 -18.25 25.21 57.77
C LEU A 547 -16.90 24.56 57.42
N VAL A 548 -16.45 24.76 56.19
CA VAL A 548 -15.19 24.26 55.63
C VAL A 548 -14.46 25.45 54.99
N PRO A 549 -13.11 25.54 55.10
CA PRO A 549 -12.35 26.60 54.46
C PRO A 549 -12.58 26.66 52.94
N SER A 550 -12.67 27.87 52.38
CA SER A 550 -12.98 28.08 50.95
C SER A 550 -11.91 27.58 49.99
N ASN A 551 -10.68 27.38 50.48
CA ASN A 551 -9.54 26.85 49.73
C ASN A 551 -9.45 25.31 49.72
N VAL A 552 -10.45 24.61 50.25
CA VAL A 552 -10.47 23.15 50.33
C VAL A 552 -11.50 22.61 49.36
N TYR A 553 -11.11 21.67 48.48
CA TYR A 553 -11.98 21.11 47.45
C TYR A 553 -12.27 19.60 47.68
N PRO A 554 -13.25 19.24 48.54
CA PRO A 554 -13.69 17.85 48.77
C PRO A 554 -14.29 17.16 47.54
N LYS A 555 -13.61 16.13 47.01
CA LYS A 555 -14.20 15.15 46.08
C LYS A 555 -14.85 13.99 46.86
N ILE A 556 -16.18 14.00 46.97
CA ILE A 556 -16.98 12.97 47.66
C ILE A 556 -17.46 11.96 46.63
N ILE A 557 -16.99 10.72 46.76
CA ILE A 557 -17.16 9.68 45.74
C ILE A 557 -17.75 8.39 46.31
N SER A 558 -18.49 7.66 45.49
CA SER A 558 -19.06 6.36 45.85
C SER A 558 -18.06 5.22 45.64
N TYR A 559 -17.53 4.67 46.74
CA TYR A 559 -16.38 3.76 46.69
C TYR A 559 -16.57 2.52 45.78
N LEU A 560 -17.79 1.98 45.67
CA LEU A 560 -18.09 0.78 44.87
C LEU A 560 -17.94 1.05 43.37
N TYR A 561 -18.43 2.20 42.91
CA TYR A 561 -18.47 2.55 41.50
C TYR A 561 -17.10 3.01 40.99
N TRP A 562 -16.31 3.67 41.86
CA TRP A 562 -14.96 4.15 41.54
C TRP A 562 -13.87 3.08 41.62
N LYS A 563 -14.18 1.85 42.09
CA LYS A 563 -13.23 0.72 42.23
C LYS A 563 -11.94 1.10 42.99
N ILE A 564 -11.99 2.09 43.88
CA ILE A 564 -10.81 2.57 44.63
C ILE A 564 -10.49 1.59 45.77
N SER A 565 -9.21 1.24 45.91
CA SER A 565 -8.73 0.43 47.01
C SER A 565 -9.00 1.09 48.36
N ARG A 566 -9.56 0.33 49.31
CA ARG A 566 -9.70 0.78 50.70
C ARG A 566 -8.36 0.88 51.43
N LYS A 567 -7.33 0.19 50.94
CA LYS A 567 -5.99 0.18 51.54
C LYS A 567 -5.17 1.30 50.91
N SER A 568 -4.71 2.22 51.77
CA SER A 568 -3.68 3.21 51.45
C SER A 568 -2.37 2.49 51.13
N GLN A 569 -1.62 3.00 50.14
CA GLN A 569 -0.27 2.53 49.84
C GLN A 569 0.70 2.91 50.95
N PHE A 570 0.47 4.07 51.58
CA PHE A 570 1.32 4.62 52.64
C PHE A 570 0.91 4.18 54.06
N GLY A 571 -0.19 3.43 54.19
CA GLY A 571 -0.74 2.97 55.46
C GLY A 571 -1.47 4.06 56.24
N ASP A 572 -1.82 3.79 57.50
CA ASP A 572 -2.44 4.78 58.38
C ASP A 572 -1.40 5.73 58.95
N TYR A 573 -0.99 6.70 58.14
CA TYR A 573 -0.03 7.71 58.56
C TYR A 573 -0.68 8.90 59.28
N LYS A 574 0.10 9.53 60.16
CA LYS A 574 -0.31 10.71 60.93
C LYS A 574 -0.29 11.95 60.04
N LEU A 575 -1.44 12.62 59.98
CA LEU A 575 -1.57 13.88 59.26
C LEU A 575 -1.07 15.04 60.12
N PRO A 576 -0.64 16.13 59.48
CA PRO A 576 -0.31 17.34 60.22
C PRO A 576 -1.53 17.97 60.90
N PRO A 577 -1.34 18.63 62.07
CA PRO A 577 -2.39 19.31 62.82
C PRO A 577 -3.35 20.17 61.98
N SER A 578 -2.82 21.03 61.11
CA SER A 578 -3.62 21.94 60.28
C SER A 578 -4.60 21.17 59.40
N LEU A 579 -4.10 20.17 58.67
CA LEU A 579 -4.92 19.30 57.83
C LEU A 579 -5.92 18.51 58.66
N SER A 580 -5.49 17.95 59.80
CA SER A 580 -6.37 17.13 60.65
C SER A 580 -7.58 17.92 61.19
N THR A 581 -7.41 19.21 61.49
CA THR A 581 -8.55 20.10 61.83
C THR A 581 -9.49 20.28 60.65
N THR A 582 -8.96 20.50 59.45
CA THR A 582 -9.77 20.62 58.21
C THR A 582 -10.54 19.35 57.91
N PHE A 583 -9.91 18.17 58.00
CA PHE A 583 -10.58 16.88 57.80
C PHE A 583 -11.75 16.67 58.79
N LEU A 584 -11.58 17.07 60.05
CA LEU A 584 -12.62 16.98 61.07
C LEU A 584 -13.77 17.97 60.84
N GLN A 585 -13.48 19.18 60.36
CA GLN A 585 -14.49 20.15 59.93
C GLN A 585 -15.32 19.60 58.76
N MET A 586 -14.66 18.98 57.77
CA MET A 586 -15.33 18.34 56.63
C MET A 586 -16.23 17.18 57.06
N GLU A 587 -15.78 16.34 57.99
CA GLU A 587 -16.57 15.23 58.53
C GLU A 587 -17.86 15.73 59.19
N LYS A 588 -17.75 16.73 60.07
CA LYS A 588 -18.91 17.34 60.75
C LYS A 588 -19.87 18.01 59.76
N ALA A 589 -19.33 18.75 58.79
CA ALA A 589 -20.14 19.40 57.76
C ALA A 589 -20.90 18.38 56.90
N PHE A 590 -20.28 17.24 56.59
CA PHE A 590 -20.91 16.17 55.83
C PHE A 590 -22.00 15.45 56.62
N GLU A 591 -21.75 15.14 57.89
CA GLU A 591 -22.74 14.50 58.77
C GLU A 591 -24.00 15.37 58.92
N MET A 592 -23.83 16.70 58.97
CA MET A 592 -24.95 17.65 59.00
C MET A 592 -25.76 17.63 57.69
N LYS A 593 -25.11 17.55 56.52
CA LYS A 593 -25.80 17.51 55.22
C LYS A 593 -26.43 16.14 54.92
N SER A 594 -25.83 15.06 55.41
CA SER A 594 -26.17 13.69 55.08
C SER A 594 -26.22 12.82 56.35
N PRO A 595 -27.30 12.95 57.14
CA PRO A 595 -27.42 12.24 58.40
C PRO A 595 -27.39 10.73 58.20
N GLY A 596 -26.76 10.02 59.13
CA GLY A 596 -26.59 8.56 59.07
C GLY A 596 -25.44 8.07 58.18
N ARG A 597 -24.63 8.98 57.61
CA ARG A 597 -23.45 8.63 56.80
C ARG A 597 -22.18 9.26 57.39
N LYS A 598 -21.07 8.51 57.37
CA LYS A 598 -19.74 8.98 57.79
C LYS A 598 -18.76 8.97 56.61
N LEU A 599 -17.83 9.92 56.61
CA LEU A 599 -16.78 9.99 55.60
C LEU A 599 -15.60 9.07 55.95
N ARG A 600 -14.97 8.53 54.91
CA ARG A 600 -13.67 7.88 54.99
C ARG A 600 -12.75 8.55 54.02
N PHE A 601 -11.67 9.14 54.52
CA PHE A 601 -10.73 9.89 53.69
C PHE A 601 -9.67 8.98 53.05
N GLN A 602 -9.45 9.16 51.76
CA GLN A 602 -8.34 8.56 51.01
C GLN A 602 -7.21 9.57 50.93
N LYS A 603 -6.39 9.61 51.99
CA LYS A 603 -5.37 10.65 52.20
C LYS A 603 -4.32 10.68 51.09
N ASP A 604 -3.92 9.51 50.59
CA ASP A 604 -2.88 9.34 49.56
C ASP A 604 -3.23 10.00 48.22
N GLN A 605 -4.52 10.09 47.90
CA GLN A 605 -5.02 10.59 46.62
C GLN A 605 -5.28 12.10 46.65
N GLY A 606 -5.10 12.75 47.80
CA GLY A 606 -5.25 14.18 47.92
C GLY A 606 -4.01 14.94 47.46
N THR A 607 -4.24 16.13 46.93
CA THR A 607 -3.20 17.07 46.48
C THR A 607 -3.33 18.39 47.22
N VAL A 608 -2.20 19.08 47.37
CA VAL A 608 -2.08 20.39 48.01
C VAL A 608 -1.24 21.28 47.12
N ASP A 609 -1.71 22.50 46.87
CA ASP A 609 -0.92 23.53 46.19
C ASP A 609 0.00 24.18 47.21
N LEU A 610 1.31 24.08 46.97
CA LEU A 610 2.33 24.60 47.87
C LEU A 610 3.04 25.78 47.24
N LEU A 611 3.24 26.83 48.04
CA LEU A 611 4.09 27.96 47.72
C LEU A 611 5.14 28.07 48.82
N LEU A 612 6.38 27.73 48.47
CA LEU A 612 7.54 27.74 49.35
C LEU A 612 8.39 28.97 49.01
N THR A 613 8.84 29.68 50.04
CA THR A 613 9.74 30.83 49.95
C THR A 613 11.00 30.55 50.77
N PHE A 614 12.16 30.62 50.15
CA PHE A 614 13.46 30.32 50.77
C PHE A 614 14.21 31.60 51.13
N GLU A 615 15.21 31.51 52.02
CA GLU A 615 16.01 32.67 52.45
C GLU A 615 16.82 33.33 51.32
N ASP A 616 17.20 32.57 50.28
CA ASP A 616 17.89 33.06 49.08
C ASP A 616 16.99 33.84 48.10
N GLY A 617 15.69 33.96 48.39
CA GLY A 617 14.70 34.62 47.54
C GLY A 617 14.10 33.72 46.46
N ARG A 618 14.49 32.44 46.40
CA ARG A 618 13.86 31.44 45.53
C ARG A 618 12.42 31.19 45.95
N GLN A 619 11.57 30.95 44.97
CA GLN A 619 10.19 30.54 45.17
C GLN A 619 9.95 29.23 44.44
N TRP A 620 9.30 28.28 45.10
CA TRP A 620 8.88 27.02 44.50
C TRP A 620 7.37 26.90 44.66
N ALA A 621 6.67 26.78 43.54
CA ALA A 621 5.22 26.66 43.51
C ALA A 621 4.81 25.48 42.63
N ASN A 622 4.27 24.44 43.24
CA ASN A 622 3.75 23.28 42.51
C ASN A 622 2.70 22.52 43.34
N LYS A 623 1.92 21.68 42.69
CA LYS A 623 0.93 20.78 43.31
C LYS A 623 1.60 19.49 43.75
N VAL A 624 1.36 19.08 44.99
CA VAL A 624 2.05 17.96 45.63
C VAL A 624 1.07 17.05 46.34
N SER A 625 1.33 15.75 46.37
CA SER A 625 0.50 14.80 47.13
C SER A 625 0.59 15.05 48.64
N ILE A 626 -0.49 14.77 49.37
CA ILE A 626 -0.54 14.96 50.84
C ILE A 626 0.60 14.19 51.56
N PRO A 627 0.97 12.94 51.21
CA PRO A 627 2.12 12.27 51.83
C PRO A 627 3.43 13.06 51.71
N LYS A 628 3.72 13.61 50.51
CA LYS A 628 4.91 14.43 50.26
C LYS A 628 4.90 15.72 51.08
N TYR A 629 3.75 16.40 51.15
CA TYR A 629 3.57 17.59 52.01
C TYR A 629 3.73 17.27 53.50
N THR A 630 3.19 16.14 53.95
CA THR A 630 3.26 15.71 55.37
C THR A 630 4.71 15.54 55.83
N VAL A 631 5.57 14.97 54.97
CA VAL A 631 7.02 14.89 55.25
C VAL A 631 7.64 16.28 55.31
N LEU A 632 7.30 17.16 54.36
CA LEU A 632 7.85 18.52 54.29
C LEU A 632 7.49 19.38 55.51
N GLU A 633 6.26 19.30 56.03
CA GLU A 633 5.82 20.09 57.19
C GLU A 633 6.64 19.77 58.46
N LEU A 634 7.19 18.55 58.59
CA LEU A 634 8.09 18.21 59.71
C LEU A 634 9.38 19.01 59.69
N PHE A 635 9.93 19.27 58.50
CA PHE A 635 11.13 20.09 58.33
C PHE A 635 10.85 21.55 58.67
N GLN A 636 9.66 22.06 58.36
CA GLN A 636 9.28 23.43 58.73
C GLN A 636 9.27 23.65 60.25
N ARG A 637 8.92 22.61 61.02
CA ARG A 637 8.90 22.65 62.50
C ARG A 637 10.29 22.46 63.12
N THR A 638 11.22 21.84 62.40
CA THR A 638 12.50 21.39 62.93
C THR A 638 13.64 21.93 62.07
N ARG A 639 14.24 23.06 62.49
CA ARG A 639 15.36 23.68 61.76
C ARG A 639 16.65 22.86 61.79
N SER A 640 16.82 21.97 62.78
CA SER A 640 17.90 20.98 62.79
C SER A 640 17.48 19.78 61.95
N GLY A 641 18.25 19.46 60.90
CA GLY A 641 17.96 18.37 59.97
C GLY A 641 17.47 17.06 60.61
N LEU A 642 16.59 16.36 59.89
CA LEU A 642 15.89 15.17 60.38
C LEU A 642 16.53 13.90 59.82
N SER A 643 16.65 12.86 60.64
CA SER A 643 17.05 11.52 60.19
C SER A 643 15.85 10.73 59.67
N ILE A 644 16.09 9.77 58.76
CA ILE A 644 15.04 8.89 58.22
C ILE A 644 14.28 8.18 59.35
N ALA A 645 14.99 7.70 60.38
CA ALA A 645 14.39 7.03 61.54
C ALA A 645 13.43 7.93 62.32
N ASN A 646 13.79 9.20 62.52
CA ASN A 646 12.94 10.18 63.21
C ASN A 646 11.68 10.49 62.40
N ILE A 647 11.79 10.58 61.07
CA ILE A 647 10.66 10.84 60.17
C ILE A 647 9.70 9.64 60.16
N VAL A 648 10.23 8.42 60.06
CA VAL A 648 9.46 7.18 60.13
C VAL A 648 8.70 7.07 61.45
N GLN A 649 9.34 7.38 62.59
CA GLN A 649 8.69 7.35 63.89
C GLN A 649 7.59 8.42 64.02
N ALA A 650 7.82 9.63 63.50
CA ALA A 650 6.89 10.75 63.60
C ALA A 650 5.62 10.54 62.75
N ILE A 651 5.78 10.08 61.51
CA ILE A 651 4.67 9.97 60.54
C ILE A 651 4.03 8.57 60.56
N SER A 652 4.77 7.57 61.04
CA SER A 652 4.38 6.14 61.02
C SER A 652 4.22 5.56 59.60
N MET A 653 5.02 6.05 58.64
CA MET A 653 5.14 5.49 57.28
C MET A 653 6.28 4.46 57.21
N SER A 654 6.25 3.58 56.19
CA SER A 654 7.37 2.67 55.94
C SER A 654 8.62 3.45 55.50
N GLN A 655 9.80 2.93 55.86
CA GLN A 655 11.09 3.55 55.53
C GLN A 655 11.25 3.78 54.02
N ARG A 656 10.86 2.79 53.19
CA ARG A 656 10.95 2.87 51.73
C ARG A 656 10.19 4.06 51.14
N HIS A 657 8.94 4.28 51.58
CA HIS A 657 8.14 5.41 51.07
C HIS A 657 8.70 6.76 51.51
N VAL A 658 9.26 6.84 52.72
CA VAL A 658 9.92 8.06 53.21
C VAL A 658 11.16 8.37 52.38
N GLU A 659 11.97 7.37 52.05
CA GLU A 659 13.14 7.52 51.17
C GLU A 659 12.75 7.99 49.76
N GLU A 660 11.72 7.41 49.15
CA GLU A 660 11.19 7.82 47.84
C GLU A 660 10.69 9.28 47.84
N ILE A 661 10.01 9.70 48.93
CA ILE A 661 9.55 11.09 49.09
C ILE A 661 10.73 12.06 49.28
N LEU A 662 11.72 11.69 50.10
CA LEU A 662 12.90 12.51 50.32
C LEU A 662 13.74 12.66 49.04
N GLN A 663 13.86 11.59 48.25
CA GLN A 663 14.54 11.63 46.96
C GLN A 663 13.85 12.58 45.98
N TYR A 664 12.50 12.56 45.92
CA TYR A 664 11.73 13.52 45.13
C TYR A 664 12.03 14.97 45.55
N TRP A 665 12.00 15.28 46.85
CA TRP A 665 12.30 16.63 47.33
C TRP A 665 13.76 17.06 47.15
N CYS A 666 14.70 16.12 47.09
CA CYS A 666 16.08 16.40 46.70
C CYS A 666 16.21 16.70 45.20
N GLN A 667 15.46 15.99 44.34
CA GLN A 667 15.40 16.27 42.90
C GLN A 667 14.78 17.64 42.59
N GLU A 668 13.79 18.07 43.39
CA GLU A 668 13.16 19.39 43.29
C GLU A 668 14.00 20.51 43.94
N HIS A 669 15.22 20.22 44.40
CA HIS A 669 16.11 21.17 45.09
C HIS A 669 15.48 21.84 46.33
N VAL A 670 14.55 21.17 47.02
CA VAL A 670 13.92 21.68 48.25
C VAL A 670 14.67 21.20 49.49
N LEU A 671 15.12 19.95 49.47
CA LEU A 671 15.92 19.33 50.54
C LEU A 671 17.30 18.95 50.02
N PHE A 672 18.29 18.86 50.91
CA PHE A 672 19.59 18.26 50.62
C PHE A 672 19.97 17.24 51.68
N GLN A 673 20.83 16.29 51.29
CA GLN A 673 21.36 15.28 52.18
C GLN A 673 22.60 15.83 52.89
N ARG A 674 22.56 15.91 54.22
CA ARG A 674 23.65 16.46 55.05
C ARG A 674 24.67 15.39 55.45
N ASP A 675 24.17 14.25 55.93
CA ASP A 675 24.95 13.09 56.36
C ASP A 675 24.26 11.79 55.87
N LYS A 676 24.91 10.63 56.01
CA LYS A 676 24.31 9.31 55.67
C LYS A 676 23.00 9.09 56.45
N GLY A 677 21.88 9.40 55.81
CA GLY A 677 20.53 9.24 56.35
C GLY A 677 19.94 10.46 57.08
N SER A 678 20.55 11.64 56.98
CA SER A 678 19.99 12.91 57.50
C SER A 678 19.79 13.93 56.39
N TYR A 679 18.63 14.59 56.40
CA TYR A 679 18.23 15.60 55.42
C TYR A 679 17.97 16.94 56.09
N ALA A 680 18.19 18.03 55.38
CA ALA A 680 17.90 19.39 55.82
C ALA A 680 17.28 20.21 54.69
N ILE A 681 16.63 21.32 55.04
CA ILE A 681 16.08 22.27 54.06
C ILE A 681 17.24 22.98 53.38
N LEU A 682 17.19 23.06 52.04
CA LEU A 682 18.15 23.83 51.25
C LEU A 682 17.69 25.30 51.21
N GLU A 683 18.19 26.13 52.13
CA GLU A 683 17.78 27.54 52.23
C GLU A 683 18.60 28.45 51.30
N ASN A 684 19.83 28.05 50.98
CA ASN A 684 20.72 28.79 50.06
C ASN A 684 21.41 27.85 49.08
N GLU A 685 20.92 27.81 47.84
CA GLU A 685 21.45 26.92 46.79
C GLU A 685 22.96 27.17 46.50
N SER A 686 23.40 28.41 46.62
CA SER A 686 24.79 28.83 46.34
C SER A 686 25.78 28.60 47.49
N ARG A 687 25.32 28.50 48.74
CA ARG A 687 26.20 28.28 49.92
C ARG A 687 26.29 26.82 50.33
N GLU A 688 25.25 26.02 50.10
CA GLU A 688 25.13 24.67 50.63
C GLU A 688 25.49 23.58 49.60
N MET A 689 25.71 23.92 48.32
CA MET A 689 26.27 23.00 47.30
C MET A 689 27.79 22.73 47.45
N ILE A 690 28.45 23.27 48.47
CA ILE A 690 29.85 22.94 48.81
C ILE A 690 29.81 22.31 50.22
N PRO A 691 29.84 20.97 50.38
CA PRO A 691 30.97 20.13 49.96
C PRO A 691 30.67 18.64 49.58
N SER A 692 31.40 18.09 48.60
CA SER A 692 32.15 16.80 48.65
C SER A 692 32.51 16.29 47.23
N LEU A 693 33.44 16.98 46.58
CA LEU A 693 34.34 16.33 45.63
C LEU A 693 35.33 15.50 46.44
N HIS A 694 35.04 14.20 46.62
CA HIS A 694 36.06 13.17 46.79
C HIS A 694 35.53 11.79 46.43
#